data_AF-A0A8J2NPW2-F1
#
_entry.id   AF-A0A8J2NPW2-F1
#
_cell.length_a   1.000
_cell.length_b   1.000
_cell.length_c   1.000
_cell.angle_alpha   90.00
_cell.angle_beta   90.00
_cell.angle_gamma   90.00
#
_symmetry.space_group_name_H-M   'P 1'
#
loop_
_entity.id
_entity.type
_entity.pdbx_description
1 polymer ?
#
loop_
_entity_poly.entity_id
_entity_poly.type
_entity_poly.pdbx_seq_one_letter_code
_entity_poly.pdbx_strand_id
1 'polypeptide(L)'
;MDRVKEMSPQEADAMREFKKRIPDLMPKFKNDFFRNDLSLLRFLRARDLHLDRSEKMLRNHLKWREENHVNEILEAKIPINFFEDFPVKICGRDRKGHLVAAAQIGKWDFRSMVDAGLKDDFIWFVVQWIERGAAISDQMSTDETYYTQACIIFDFEGFSYMQLASKAFISMILDLIKVFEANYPEALCSIWVINTPSIFSIFWGIIKPFISERTTSKIRIFGCNKNKWRADIVTMIDEDNFPSLYSGANTTCPNFRLEVGLDAMKLSPSYKVYPKEDMTQVVVSPGQLYTVEVHAGYGMEINWNFCTDKFDIMFRVDFEDDEIVLEPCRVDSHLCVQKGRMTCERKGLYTLVFDNTYSSYTGKSLRYIVWTIRDSRLQYCIYCILHKLSSNLFLHEIVSSSGKCVRSLSLLLHLMNAASALSDEEVTVLCQFRKQAQNILPLLKNDFMRHDLSLIRFLRARNLNIVKAENLLRQHIVWRQKNNIDNILSVHLPPDFQFKYPVTACGYCRDGFPVVAFNAGRWNFREVVESGQEQTMMMYLERFFELFLELCSNMSTSEKYFTEFNVIVDLDGLELLQIASKEVREFGPRIVEMFIANYPELLRCAWIINAPTIFQFVWAIIRPLLTDRTASKIQILGSNRNTWRDNWIKRIDPDNIPSQYGGAITSCLTFKYELGWDVLNTYEVFPERELQKLVLNAGQDHTVEFLLQSGQRLTWNFRTDDYDIGFSVSLKTESEPLNIIGYSRLDSHLFLQKGTFLCEVDGTYSLCFHNSFSKFTAKALMYGCRITSAGIK
;
A
#
# COMPACT_ATOMS: atom_id res chain seq x y z
N MET A 1 -5.84 31.98 -45.60
CA MET A 1 -5.29 33.05 -44.73
C MET A 1 -6.45 33.84 -44.18
N ASP A 2 -7.15 33.30 -43.18
CA ASP A 2 -8.17 34.04 -42.45
C ASP A 2 -7.47 34.80 -41.33
N ARG A 3 -7.32 36.11 -41.51
CA ARG A 3 -6.77 37.02 -40.49
C ARG A 3 -7.76 37.06 -39.33
N VAL A 4 -7.41 36.44 -38.21
CA VAL A 4 -8.19 36.58 -36.97
C VAL A 4 -8.05 38.04 -36.54
N LYS A 5 -9.14 38.82 -36.60
CA LYS A 5 -9.23 40.04 -35.80
C LYS A 5 -9.21 39.60 -34.34
N GLU A 6 -8.07 39.70 -33.68
CA GLU A 6 -7.86 39.20 -32.30
C GLU A 6 -8.69 39.96 -31.24
N MET A 7 -9.31 41.09 -31.64
CA MET A 7 -10.17 41.91 -30.79
C MET A 7 -11.49 42.22 -31.50
N SER A 8 -12.61 41.85 -30.88
CA SER A 8 -13.95 42.23 -31.32
C SER A 8 -14.20 43.73 -31.10
N PRO A 9 -15.19 44.34 -31.78
CA PRO A 9 -15.53 45.75 -31.55
C PRO A 9 -15.85 46.05 -30.08
N GLN A 10 -16.56 45.15 -29.39
CA GLN A 10 -16.89 45.29 -27.97
C GLN A 10 -15.64 45.26 -27.08
N GLU A 11 -14.68 44.38 -27.39
CA GLU A 11 -13.41 44.32 -26.67
C GLU A 11 -12.55 45.56 -26.91
N ALA A 12 -12.57 46.12 -28.12
CA ALA A 12 -11.84 47.35 -28.44
C ALA A 12 -12.41 48.57 -27.70
N ASP A 13 -13.73 48.65 -27.57
CA ASP A 13 -14.39 49.71 -26.79
C ASP A 13 -14.12 49.53 -25.28
N ALA A 14 -14.23 48.30 -24.76
CA ALA A 14 -13.91 47.99 -23.38
C ALA A 14 -12.44 48.30 -23.05
N MET A 15 -11.50 47.97 -23.95
CA MET A 15 -10.08 48.28 -23.81
C MET A 15 -9.83 49.79 -23.75
N ARG A 16 -10.52 50.57 -24.60
CA ARG A 16 -10.40 52.04 -24.61
C ARG A 16 -10.83 52.65 -23.28
N GLU A 17 -11.96 52.21 -22.74
CA GLU A 17 -12.45 52.66 -21.43
C GLU A 17 -11.58 52.15 -20.28
N PHE A 18 -11.07 50.93 -20.37
CA PHE A 18 -10.19 50.35 -19.38
C PHE A 18 -8.90 51.16 -19.22
N LYS A 19 -8.25 51.53 -20.34
CA LYS A 19 -7.03 52.37 -20.33
C LYS A 19 -7.23 53.74 -19.68
N LYS A 20 -8.43 54.33 -19.79
CA LYS A 20 -8.76 55.60 -19.12
C LYS A 20 -8.81 55.48 -17.60
N ARG A 21 -9.04 54.28 -17.05
CA ARG A 21 -9.14 54.03 -15.61
C ARG A 21 -7.80 53.73 -14.93
N ILE A 22 -6.79 53.37 -15.72
CA ILE A 22 -5.45 53.02 -15.23
C ILE A 22 -4.35 53.95 -15.76
N PRO A 23 -4.55 55.29 -15.80
CA PRO A 23 -3.56 56.22 -16.37
C PRO A 23 -2.24 56.20 -15.59
N ASP A 24 -2.29 55.84 -14.31
CA ASP A 24 -1.14 55.66 -13.42
C ASP A 24 -0.26 54.45 -13.80
N LEU A 25 -0.84 53.42 -14.43
CA LEU A 25 -0.13 52.21 -14.82
C LEU A 25 0.43 52.27 -16.25
N MET A 26 -0.23 53.03 -17.14
CA MET A 26 0.15 53.13 -18.56
C MET A 26 1.63 53.47 -18.82
N PRO A 27 2.30 54.35 -18.06
CA PRO A 27 3.73 54.61 -18.24
C PRO A 27 4.61 53.41 -17.93
N LYS A 28 4.23 52.57 -16.94
CA LYS A 28 4.99 51.40 -16.50
C LYS A 28 4.98 50.29 -17.55
N PHE A 29 3.89 50.18 -18.32
CA PHE A 29 3.71 49.12 -19.32
C PHE A 29 4.47 49.33 -20.63
N LYS A 30 5.00 50.53 -20.90
CA LYS A 30 5.64 50.84 -22.20
C LYS A 30 6.86 49.97 -22.53
N ASN A 31 7.58 49.50 -21.51
CA ASN A 31 8.79 48.68 -21.66
C ASN A 31 8.64 47.28 -21.01
N ASP A 32 7.41 46.82 -20.81
CA ASP A 32 7.10 45.61 -20.06
C ASP A 32 6.16 44.69 -20.85
N PHE A 33 5.89 43.49 -20.34
CA PHE A 33 5.00 42.47 -20.89
C PHE A 33 3.59 42.99 -21.27
N PHE A 34 3.14 44.07 -20.64
CA PHE A 34 1.87 44.74 -20.88
C PHE A 34 1.90 45.79 -22.00
N ARG A 35 3.01 45.93 -22.74
CA ARG A 35 3.12 46.86 -23.89
C ARG A 35 2.06 46.61 -24.97
N ASN A 36 1.61 45.36 -25.11
CA ASN A 36 0.60 44.96 -26.07
C ASN A 36 -0.79 44.88 -25.40
N ASP A 37 -1.79 45.49 -26.03
CA ASP A 37 -3.19 45.51 -25.56
C ASP A 37 -3.76 44.11 -25.31
N LEU A 38 -3.30 43.10 -26.04
CA LEU A 38 -3.73 41.72 -25.88
C LEU A 38 -3.28 41.10 -24.55
N SER A 39 -2.16 41.57 -23.99
CA SER A 39 -1.76 41.22 -22.63
C SER A 39 -2.71 41.79 -21.58
N LEU A 40 -3.19 43.01 -21.76
CA LEU A 40 -4.20 43.63 -20.89
C LEU A 40 -5.60 43.03 -21.10
N LEU A 41 -5.93 42.64 -22.34
CA LEU A 41 -7.24 42.11 -22.71
C LEU A 41 -7.58 40.81 -21.97
N ARG A 42 -6.57 40.04 -21.56
CA ARG A 42 -6.73 38.83 -20.75
C ARG A 42 -7.47 39.09 -19.43
N PHE A 43 -7.22 40.22 -18.77
CA PHE A 43 -7.90 40.60 -17.52
C PHE A 43 -9.36 40.97 -17.77
N LEU A 44 -9.64 41.67 -18.88
CA LEU A 44 -10.99 41.99 -19.31
C LEU A 44 -11.78 40.72 -19.65
N ARG A 45 -11.22 39.83 -20.47
CA ARG A 45 -11.83 38.54 -20.85
C ARG A 45 -12.14 37.66 -19.64
N ALA A 46 -11.23 37.60 -18.67
CA ALA A 46 -11.41 36.81 -17.46
C ALA A 46 -12.52 37.33 -16.53
N ARG A 47 -13.04 38.54 -16.76
CA ARG A 47 -14.13 39.15 -15.98
C ARG A 47 -15.29 39.60 -16.87
N ASP A 48 -15.44 38.95 -18.03
CA ASP A 48 -16.53 39.17 -18.99
C ASP A 48 -16.69 40.66 -19.36
N LEU A 49 -15.56 41.33 -19.56
CA LEU A 49 -15.40 42.75 -19.88
C LEU A 49 -15.90 43.73 -18.78
N HIS A 50 -16.13 43.25 -17.56
CA HIS A 50 -16.51 44.10 -16.43
C HIS A 50 -15.32 44.93 -15.93
N LEU A 51 -15.35 46.24 -16.20
CA LEU A 51 -14.20 47.13 -15.99
C LEU A 51 -13.70 47.16 -14.53
N ASP A 52 -14.57 47.35 -13.54
CA ASP A 52 -14.13 47.44 -12.12
C ASP A 52 -13.45 46.16 -11.62
N ARG A 53 -14.03 44.99 -11.96
CA ARG A 53 -13.49 43.69 -11.57
C ARG A 53 -12.17 43.39 -12.27
N SER A 54 -12.06 43.77 -13.54
CA SER A 54 -10.85 43.62 -14.35
C SER A 54 -9.72 44.48 -13.81
N GLU A 55 -10.02 45.74 -13.44
CA GLU A 55 -9.06 46.67 -12.87
C GLU A 55 -8.54 46.16 -11.53
N LYS A 56 -9.46 45.73 -10.65
CA LYS A 56 -9.09 45.13 -9.37
C LYS A 56 -8.18 43.92 -9.53
N MET A 57 -8.48 43.04 -10.50
CA MET A 57 -7.64 41.87 -10.78
C MET A 57 -6.25 42.27 -11.27
N LEU A 58 -6.16 43.21 -12.23
CA LEU A 58 -4.89 43.71 -12.74
C LEU A 58 -4.04 44.33 -11.63
N ARG A 59 -4.62 45.21 -10.80
CA ARG A 59 -3.90 45.85 -9.70
C ARG A 59 -3.42 44.83 -8.65
N ASN A 60 -4.24 43.84 -8.30
CA ASN A 60 -3.86 42.75 -7.41
C ASN A 60 -2.70 41.92 -7.99
N HIS A 61 -2.76 41.61 -9.28
CA HIS A 61 -1.70 40.89 -9.98
C HIS A 61 -0.37 41.66 -9.93
N LEU A 62 -0.38 42.96 -10.24
CA LEU A 62 0.83 43.79 -10.20
C LEU A 62 1.42 43.87 -8.79
N LYS A 63 0.56 44.02 -7.77
CA LYS A 63 0.99 43.99 -6.37
C LYS A 63 1.62 42.64 -6.02
N TRP A 64 1.00 41.53 -6.41
CA TRP A 64 1.55 40.19 -6.19
C TRP A 64 2.90 39.99 -6.88
N ARG A 65 3.07 40.49 -8.12
CA ARG A 65 4.36 40.44 -8.83
C ARG A 65 5.47 41.18 -8.07
N GLU A 66 5.16 42.36 -7.55
CA GLU A 66 6.11 43.18 -6.78
C GLU A 66 6.48 42.53 -5.45
N GLU A 67 5.49 42.07 -4.67
CA GLU A 67 5.71 41.45 -3.36
C GLU A 67 6.50 40.13 -3.43
N ASN A 68 6.46 39.44 -4.58
CA ASN A 68 7.09 38.13 -4.76
C ASN A 68 8.27 38.13 -5.74
N HIS A 69 8.77 39.31 -6.13
CA HIS A 69 9.93 39.44 -7.03
C HIS A 69 9.77 38.63 -8.34
N VAL A 70 8.56 38.64 -8.91
CA VAL A 70 8.23 37.82 -10.10
C VAL A 70 8.93 38.36 -11.34
N ASN A 71 9.25 39.66 -11.37
CA ASN A 71 9.95 40.26 -12.51
C ASN A 71 11.40 39.75 -12.62
N GLU A 72 12.03 39.41 -11.50
CA GLU A 72 13.39 38.86 -11.44
C GLU A 72 13.41 37.32 -11.49
N ILE A 73 12.24 36.65 -11.55
CA ILE A 73 12.16 35.21 -11.33
C ILE A 73 12.88 34.39 -12.41
N LEU A 74 13.04 34.90 -13.63
CA LEU A 74 13.76 34.18 -14.69
C LEU A 74 15.28 34.09 -14.43
N GLU A 75 15.82 35.04 -13.66
CA GLU A 75 17.23 35.10 -13.26
C GLU A 75 17.46 34.46 -11.87
N ALA A 76 16.40 34.27 -11.10
CA ALA A 76 16.45 33.65 -9.78
C ALA A 76 16.97 32.21 -9.85
N LYS A 77 17.96 31.90 -9.01
CA LYS A 77 18.47 30.54 -8.85
C LYS A 77 17.47 29.73 -8.03
N ILE A 78 17.03 28.62 -8.59
CA ILE A 78 16.25 27.64 -7.83
C ILE A 78 17.22 26.84 -6.96
N PRO A 79 16.96 26.68 -5.65
CA PRO A 79 17.89 26.02 -4.73
C PRO A 79 18.24 24.55 -5.08
N ILE A 80 17.43 23.91 -5.94
CA ILE A 80 17.47 22.48 -6.28
C ILE A 80 17.28 22.31 -7.79
N ASN A 81 17.85 21.25 -8.38
CA ASN A 81 17.72 20.90 -9.80
C ASN A 81 16.32 20.38 -10.18
N PHE A 82 15.25 21.12 -9.85
CA PHE A 82 13.88 20.75 -10.23
C PHE A 82 13.67 20.60 -11.73
N PHE A 83 14.51 21.21 -12.56
CA PHE A 83 14.50 21.01 -14.00
C PHE A 83 14.83 19.56 -14.41
N GLU A 84 15.64 18.86 -13.63
CA GLU A 84 16.00 17.46 -13.85
C GLU A 84 14.96 16.52 -13.24
N ASP A 85 14.49 16.83 -12.03
CA ASP A 85 13.54 15.99 -11.28
C ASP A 85 12.09 16.10 -11.78
N PHE A 86 11.72 17.28 -12.29
CA PHE A 86 10.37 17.63 -12.74
C PHE A 86 10.38 18.22 -14.16
N PRO A 87 10.87 17.49 -15.17
CA PRO A 87 11.14 18.04 -16.49
C PRO A 87 9.85 18.40 -17.23
N VAL A 88 9.75 19.65 -17.65
CA VAL A 88 8.75 20.13 -18.62
C VAL A 88 9.42 20.32 -19.97
N LYS A 89 8.81 19.77 -21.03
CA LYS A 89 9.36 19.85 -22.39
C LYS A 89 8.52 20.78 -23.25
N ILE A 90 9.15 21.76 -23.88
CA ILE A 90 8.55 22.49 -24.99
C ILE A 90 8.61 21.61 -26.23
N CYS A 91 7.45 21.34 -26.82
CA CYS A 91 7.28 20.33 -27.86
C CYS A 91 7.13 20.94 -29.27
N GLY A 92 6.93 22.26 -29.35
CA GLY A 92 6.69 22.96 -30.60
C GLY A 92 5.50 23.90 -30.48
N ARG A 93 4.70 23.97 -31.54
CA ARG A 93 3.55 24.88 -31.63
C ARG A 93 2.29 24.16 -32.11
N ASP A 94 1.14 24.68 -31.68
CA ASP A 94 -0.15 24.27 -32.23
C ASP A 94 -0.36 24.91 -33.62
N ARG A 95 -1.44 24.51 -34.31
CA ARG A 95 -1.80 25.02 -35.64
C ARG A 95 -2.10 26.52 -35.70
N LYS A 96 -2.30 27.16 -34.55
CA LYS A 96 -2.53 28.61 -34.42
C LYS A 96 -1.25 29.35 -34.01
N GLY A 97 -0.15 28.63 -33.77
CA GLY A 97 1.15 29.17 -33.37
C GLY A 97 1.37 29.24 -31.86
N HIS A 98 0.43 28.80 -31.02
CA HIS A 98 0.61 28.79 -29.57
C HIS A 98 1.66 27.78 -29.14
N LEU A 99 2.43 28.13 -28.10
CA LEU A 99 3.44 27.25 -27.52
C LEU A 99 2.80 25.97 -26.97
N VAL A 100 3.41 24.81 -27.24
CA VAL A 100 3.01 23.51 -26.68
C VAL A 100 4.05 23.03 -25.68
N ALA A 101 3.63 22.73 -24.46
CA ALA A 101 4.46 22.11 -23.43
C ALA A 101 3.89 20.74 -23.00
N ALA A 102 4.76 19.84 -22.54
CA ALA A 102 4.39 18.53 -22.01
C ALA A 102 5.10 18.24 -20.68
N ALA A 103 4.37 17.67 -19.72
CA ALA A 103 4.85 17.31 -18.40
C ALA A 103 4.37 15.91 -18.00
N GLN A 104 5.29 15.04 -17.57
CA GLN A 104 5.00 13.66 -17.16
C GLN A 104 4.70 13.58 -15.67
N ILE A 105 3.59 14.22 -15.27
CA ILE A 105 3.13 14.35 -13.87
C ILE A 105 3.12 13.01 -13.14
N GLY A 106 2.67 11.93 -13.79
CA GLY A 106 2.58 10.61 -13.16
C GLY A 106 3.93 10.02 -12.74
N LYS A 107 5.04 10.46 -13.35
CA LYS A 107 6.40 9.95 -13.10
C LYS A 107 7.19 10.78 -12.09
N TRP A 108 6.68 11.94 -11.70
CA TRP A 108 7.35 12.84 -10.78
C TRP A 108 7.21 12.40 -9.32
N ASP A 109 8.31 12.42 -8.57
CA ASP A 109 8.29 12.09 -7.14
C ASP A 109 7.95 13.30 -6.28
N PHE A 110 6.68 13.70 -6.34
CA PHE A 110 6.16 14.75 -5.49
C PHE A 110 6.25 14.42 -4.01
N ARG A 111 6.24 13.13 -3.64
CA ARG A 111 6.15 12.72 -2.23
C ARG A 111 7.45 13.01 -1.52
N SER A 112 8.57 12.55 -2.06
CA SER A 112 9.89 12.83 -1.50
C SER A 112 10.16 14.33 -1.44
N MET A 113 9.74 15.08 -2.45
CA MET A 113 9.90 16.54 -2.48
C MET A 113 9.08 17.25 -1.39
N VAL A 114 7.80 16.93 -1.22
CA VAL A 114 6.99 17.57 -0.16
C VAL A 114 7.40 17.12 1.24
N ASP A 115 7.83 15.87 1.40
CA ASP A 115 8.34 15.36 2.68
C ASP A 115 9.69 16.01 3.04
N ALA A 116 10.47 16.46 2.05
CA ALA A 116 11.66 17.28 2.23
C ALA A 116 11.36 18.77 2.53
N GLY A 117 10.08 19.16 2.60
CA GLY A 117 9.67 20.54 2.91
C GLY A 117 9.79 21.53 1.75
N LEU A 118 9.98 21.04 0.52
CA LEU A 118 10.30 21.86 -0.66
C LEU A 118 9.08 22.36 -1.44
N LYS A 119 7.90 22.30 -0.82
CA LYS A 119 6.61 22.64 -1.43
C LYS A 119 6.62 24.06 -2.02
N ASP A 120 7.09 25.04 -1.26
CA ASP A 120 7.03 26.45 -1.65
C ASP A 120 8.03 26.76 -2.76
N ASP A 121 9.23 26.17 -2.71
CA ASP A 121 10.22 26.25 -3.79
C ASP A 121 9.65 25.68 -5.11
N PHE A 122 8.90 24.57 -5.02
CA PHE A 122 8.26 23.97 -6.20
C PHE A 122 7.18 24.87 -6.80
N ILE A 123 6.42 25.61 -5.97
CA ILE A 123 5.46 26.60 -6.47
C ILE A 123 6.19 27.67 -7.30
N TRP A 124 7.30 28.20 -6.77
CA TRP A 124 8.10 29.20 -7.48
C TRP A 124 8.75 28.66 -8.75
N PHE A 125 9.16 27.40 -8.76
CA PHE A 125 9.61 26.71 -9.97
C PHE A 125 8.53 26.66 -11.06
N VAL A 126 7.27 26.37 -10.69
CA VAL A 126 6.16 26.38 -11.66
C VAL A 126 5.88 27.80 -12.15
N VAL A 127 5.93 28.81 -11.27
CA VAL A 127 5.80 30.23 -11.68
C VAL A 127 6.92 30.60 -12.66
N GLN A 128 8.17 30.21 -12.39
CA GLN A 128 9.30 30.45 -13.29
C GLN A 128 9.08 29.79 -14.66
N TRP A 129 8.51 28.58 -14.71
CA TRP A 129 8.14 27.91 -15.97
C TRP A 129 7.07 28.67 -16.75
N ILE A 130 6.04 29.20 -16.07
CA ILE A 130 4.98 30.00 -16.69
C ILE A 130 5.56 31.29 -17.28
N GLU A 131 6.36 32.04 -16.50
CA GLU A 131 6.99 33.28 -16.97
C GLU A 131 7.97 33.01 -18.13
N ARG A 132 8.71 31.89 -18.10
CA ARG A 132 9.59 31.49 -19.20
C ARG A 132 8.80 31.19 -20.47
N GLY A 133 7.67 30.49 -20.36
CA GLY A 133 6.75 30.24 -21.47
C GLY A 133 6.16 31.53 -22.04
N ALA A 134 5.85 32.51 -21.19
CA ALA A 134 5.39 33.83 -21.59
C ALA A 134 6.47 34.62 -22.35
N ALA A 135 7.71 34.61 -21.85
CA ALA A 135 8.85 35.24 -22.53
C ALA A 135 9.13 34.63 -23.90
N ILE A 136 9.07 33.29 -24.01
CA ILE A 136 9.22 32.59 -25.30
C ILE A 136 8.08 32.98 -26.24
N SER A 137 6.84 33.07 -25.74
CA SER A 137 5.69 33.50 -26.54
C SER A 137 5.84 34.94 -27.06
N ASP A 138 6.36 35.85 -26.23
CA ASP A 138 6.64 37.24 -26.64
C ASP A 138 7.75 37.31 -27.70
N GLN A 139 8.83 36.54 -27.55
CA GLN A 139 9.90 36.46 -28.57
C GLN A 139 9.41 35.90 -29.91
N MET A 140 8.39 35.04 -29.89
CA MET A 140 7.75 34.50 -31.10
C MET A 140 6.72 35.44 -31.71
N SER A 141 6.31 36.48 -30.98
CA SER A 141 5.28 37.42 -31.43
C SER A 141 5.86 38.47 -32.38
N THR A 142 5.00 38.99 -33.25
CA THR A 142 5.32 40.04 -34.23
C THR A 142 4.27 41.15 -34.14
N ASP A 143 4.46 42.25 -34.87
CA ASP A 143 3.45 43.32 -34.96
C ASP A 143 2.12 42.83 -35.54
N GLU A 144 2.13 41.75 -36.32
CA GLU A 144 0.93 41.19 -36.96
C GLU A 144 0.30 40.02 -36.19
N THR A 145 1.01 39.39 -35.25
CA THR A 145 0.51 38.20 -34.55
C THR A 145 1.13 38.10 -33.17
N TYR A 146 0.31 38.05 -32.11
CA TYR A 146 0.78 38.12 -30.74
C TYR A 146 0.24 36.99 -29.87
N TYR A 147 1.15 36.18 -29.31
CA TYR A 147 0.79 34.97 -28.59
C TYR A 147 0.62 35.24 -27.10
N THR A 148 -0.60 35.02 -26.62
CA THR A 148 -1.00 35.24 -25.23
C THR A 148 -1.37 33.96 -24.49
N GLN A 149 -1.43 32.85 -25.21
CA GLN A 149 -1.91 31.57 -24.70
C GLN A 149 -0.94 30.44 -25.04
N ALA A 150 -0.96 29.41 -24.20
CA ALA A 150 -0.19 28.19 -24.40
C ALA A 150 -1.08 26.94 -24.25
N CYS A 151 -0.59 25.85 -24.82
CA CYS A 151 -1.18 24.52 -24.74
C CYS A 151 -0.32 23.60 -23.87
N ILE A 152 -0.93 22.77 -23.03
CA ILE A 152 -0.20 21.91 -22.09
C ILE A 152 -0.70 20.46 -22.18
N ILE A 153 0.21 19.50 -22.22
CA ILE A 153 -0.07 18.08 -22.10
C ILE A 153 0.41 17.60 -20.74
N PHE A 154 -0.52 17.16 -19.90
CA PHE A 154 -0.23 16.49 -18.64
C PHE A 154 -0.40 14.98 -18.80
N ASP A 155 0.70 14.26 -18.67
CA ASP A 155 0.73 12.81 -18.76
C ASP A 155 0.73 12.20 -17.36
N PHE A 156 -0.38 11.55 -17.03
CA PHE A 156 -0.64 10.92 -15.74
C PHE A 156 -0.25 9.42 -15.73
N GLU A 157 0.48 8.94 -16.73
CA GLU A 157 1.06 7.60 -16.69
C GLU A 157 1.98 7.44 -15.46
N GLY A 158 1.66 6.49 -14.59
CA GLY A 158 2.36 6.27 -13.31
C GLY A 158 1.76 6.99 -12.11
N PHE A 159 0.76 7.86 -12.30
CA PHE A 159 0.09 8.54 -11.20
C PHE A 159 -0.55 7.54 -10.26
N SER A 160 -0.26 7.64 -8.97
CA SER A 160 -0.55 6.60 -7.99
C SER A 160 -1.39 7.09 -6.82
N TYR A 161 -2.04 6.15 -6.14
CA TYR A 161 -2.72 6.41 -4.87
C TYR A 161 -1.77 6.99 -3.80
N MET A 162 -0.47 6.66 -3.84
CA MET A 162 0.52 7.19 -2.90
C MET A 162 0.70 8.70 -3.04
N GLN A 163 0.66 9.22 -4.28
CA GLN A 163 0.68 10.66 -4.52
C GLN A 163 -0.63 11.30 -4.02
N LEU A 164 -1.80 10.71 -4.33
CA LEU A 164 -3.10 11.23 -3.90
C LEU A 164 -3.29 11.27 -2.37
N ALA A 165 -2.80 10.26 -1.65
CA ALA A 165 -2.90 10.17 -0.19
C ALA A 165 -2.07 11.25 0.54
N SER A 166 -1.14 11.91 -0.16
CA SER A 166 -0.30 12.96 0.42
C SER A 166 -1.08 14.28 0.55
N LYS A 167 -1.50 14.62 1.77
CA LYS A 167 -2.14 15.92 2.06
C LYS A 167 -1.29 17.11 1.61
N ALA A 168 0.03 17.03 1.77
CA ALA A 168 0.97 18.06 1.35
C ALA A 168 0.99 18.24 -0.18
N PHE A 169 0.95 17.16 -0.94
CA PHE A 169 0.82 17.20 -2.40
C PHE A 169 -0.50 17.85 -2.83
N ILE A 170 -1.62 17.44 -2.23
CA ILE A 170 -2.94 18.04 -2.57
C ILE A 170 -2.97 19.52 -2.22
N SER A 171 -2.43 19.90 -1.07
CA SER A 171 -2.28 21.32 -0.70
C SER A 171 -1.45 22.09 -1.73
N MET A 172 -0.32 21.54 -2.17
CA MET A 172 0.53 22.16 -3.18
C MET A 172 -0.20 22.37 -4.51
N ILE A 173 -0.92 21.36 -5.00
CA ILE A 173 -1.71 21.48 -6.24
C ILE A 173 -2.80 22.54 -6.09
N LEU A 174 -3.49 22.60 -4.96
CA LEU A 174 -4.51 23.62 -4.70
C LEU A 174 -3.89 25.03 -4.67
N ASP A 175 -2.71 25.19 -4.09
CA ASP A 175 -2.02 26.48 -4.06
C ASP A 175 -1.52 26.90 -5.45
N LEU A 176 -1.03 25.95 -6.26
CA LEU A 176 -0.73 26.19 -7.67
C LEU A 176 -1.97 26.65 -8.47
N ILE A 177 -3.12 26.00 -8.27
CA ILE A 177 -4.37 26.38 -8.92
C ILE A 177 -4.78 27.80 -8.51
N LYS A 178 -4.68 28.15 -7.23
CA LYS A 178 -4.99 29.50 -6.74
C LYS A 178 -4.08 30.55 -7.35
N VAL A 179 -2.77 30.30 -7.38
CA VAL A 179 -1.79 31.21 -8.01
C VAL A 179 -2.12 31.38 -9.50
N PHE A 180 -2.41 30.28 -10.19
CA PHE A 180 -2.74 30.29 -11.61
C PHE A 180 -4.01 31.09 -11.92
N GLU A 181 -5.14 30.78 -11.26
CA GLU A 181 -6.44 31.43 -11.50
C GLU A 181 -6.43 32.92 -11.11
N ALA A 182 -5.62 33.31 -10.12
CA ALA A 182 -5.52 34.70 -9.68
C ALA A 182 -4.63 35.56 -10.58
N ASN A 183 -3.53 35.00 -11.10
CA ASN A 183 -2.45 35.78 -11.71
C ASN A 183 -2.22 35.52 -13.20
N TYR A 184 -2.73 34.43 -13.75
CA TYR A 184 -2.52 34.05 -15.16
C TYR A 184 -3.85 33.91 -15.92
N PRO A 185 -4.72 34.94 -15.89
CA PRO A 185 -6.00 34.88 -16.58
C PRO A 185 -5.79 34.65 -18.08
N GLU A 186 -6.62 33.80 -18.66
CA GLU A 186 -6.65 33.56 -20.11
C GLU A 186 -5.31 33.13 -20.74
N ALA A 187 -4.36 32.63 -19.95
CA ALA A 187 -3.05 32.16 -20.41
C ALA A 187 -3.08 30.76 -21.06
N LEU A 188 -4.20 30.04 -20.95
CA LEU A 188 -4.38 28.71 -21.53
C LEU A 188 -5.22 28.76 -22.80
N CYS A 189 -4.74 28.07 -23.84
CA CYS A 189 -5.52 27.72 -25.01
C CYS A 189 -6.18 26.35 -24.82
N SER A 190 -5.42 25.32 -24.45
CA SER A 190 -5.95 23.97 -24.18
C SER A 190 -5.05 23.15 -23.24
N ILE A 191 -5.65 22.27 -22.45
CA ILE A 191 -4.96 21.27 -21.63
C ILE A 191 -5.44 19.88 -22.02
N TRP A 192 -4.50 18.99 -22.33
CA TRP A 192 -4.78 17.56 -22.47
C TRP A 192 -4.23 16.81 -21.27
N VAL A 193 -5.11 16.14 -20.54
CA VAL A 193 -4.74 15.20 -19.49
C VAL A 193 -4.85 13.79 -20.07
N ILE A 194 -3.70 13.14 -20.28
CA ILE A 194 -3.61 11.85 -20.95
C ILE A 194 -3.15 10.75 -20.01
N ASN A 195 -3.40 9.50 -20.41
CA ASN A 195 -3.02 8.30 -19.66
C ASN A 195 -3.56 8.28 -18.23
N THR A 196 -4.75 8.84 -17.99
CA THR A 196 -5.29 8.91 -16.63
C THR A 196 -5.64 7.51 -16.10
N PRO A 197 -5.08 7.07 -14.97
CA PRO A 197 -5.52 5.85 -14.29
C PRO A 197 -6.89 6.06 -13.62
N SER A 198 -7.57 4.98 -13.23
CA SER A 198 -8.91 5.05 -12.61
C SER A 198 -8.96 5.99 -11.39
N ILE A 199 -7.86 6.06 -10.63
CA ILE A 199 -7.69 6.93 -9.46
C ILE A 199 -7.76 8.44 -9.79
N PHE A 200 -7.47 8.83 -11.03
CA PHE A 200 -7.56 10.22 -11.46
C PHE A 200 -8.97 10.81 -11.27
N SER A 201 -10.03 9.99 -11.38
CA SER A 201 -11.40 10.46 -11.16
C SER A 201 -11.61 11.06 -9.76
N ILE A 202 -10.98 10.48 -8.74
CA ILE A 202 -11.03 10.99 -7.35
C ILE A 202 -10.20 12.27 -7.24
N PHE A 203 -8.98 12.27 -7.77
CA PHE A 203 -8.13 13.47 -7.82
C PHE A 203 -8.84 14.65 -8.49
N TRP A 204 -9.47 14.42 -9.63
CA TRP A 204 -10.26 15.41 -10.35
C TRP A 204 -11.44 15.93 -9.54
N GLY A 205 -12.16 15.05 -8.84
CA GLY A 205 -13.25 15.44 -7.95
C GLY A 205 -12.81 16.38 -6.81
N ILE A 206 -11.57 16.24 -6.33
CA ILE A 206 -10.99 17.10 -5.28
C ILE A 206 -10.63 18.48 -5.83
N ILE A 207 -9.99 18.57 -7.00
CA ILE A 207 -9.44 19.84 -7.51
C ILE A 207 -10.43 20.65 -8.36
N LYS A 208 -11.36 19.99 -9.06
CA LYS A 208 -12.32 20.65 -9.97
C LYS A 208 -13.10 21.80 -9.32
N PRO A 209 -13.56 21.73 -8.05
CA PRO A 209 -14.28 22.84 -7.42
C PRO A 209 -13.47 24.15 -7.28
N PHE A 210 -12.14 24.07 -7.42
CA PHE A 210 -11.24 25.22 -7.30
C PHE A 210 -10.80 25.77 -8.66
N ILE A 211 -11.27 25.18 -9.76
CA ILE A 211 -10.92 25.58 -11.13
C ILE A 211 -12.13 26.29 -11.73
N SER A 212 -11.93 27.43 -12.39
CA SER A 212 -13.04 28.16 -12.99
C SER A 212 -13.66 27.39 -14.16
N GLU A 213 -14.92 27.66 -14.50
CA GLU A 213 -15.61 27.02 -15.62
C GLU A 213 -14.88 27.28 -16.95
N ARG A 214 -14.32 28.49 -17.10
CA ARG A 214 -13.53 28.93 -18.26
C ARG A 214 -12.22 28.17 -18.42
N THR A 215 -11.56 27.81 -17.31
CA THR A 215 -10.38 26.94 -17.35
C THR A 215 -10.80 25.49 -17.57
N THR A 216 -11.85 25.03 -16.89
CA THR A 216 -12.37 23.65 -17.00
C THR A 216 -12.81 23.31 -18.43
N SER A 217 -13.41 24.24 -19.16
CA SER A 217 -13.83 24.04 -20.56
C SER A 217 -12.66 23.84 -21.54
N LYS A 218 -11.44 24.22 -21.13
CA LYS A 218 -10.20 24.02 -21.89
C LYS A 218 -9.48 22.72 -21.54
N ILE A 219 -9.93 22.00 -20.51
CA ILE A 219 -9.32 20.76 -20.02
C ILE A 219 -10.02 19.56 -20.67
N ARG A 220 -9.25 18.73 -21.38
CA ARG A 220 -9.70 17.49 -22.01
C ARG A 220 -9.05 16.30 -21.32
N ILE A 221 -9.86 15.40 -20.76
CA ILE A 221 -9.39 14.27 -19.94
C ILE A 221 -9.54 12.97 -20.72
N PHE A 222 -8.47 12.19 -20.79
CA PHE A 222 -8.43 10.91 -21.49
C PHE A 222 -7.79 9.81 -20.63
N GLY A 223 -8.42 8.63 -20.64
CA GLY A 223 -7.84 7.41 -20.08
C GLY A 223 -6.61 6.91 -20.85
N CYS A 224 -6.18 5.68 -20.56
CA CYS A 224 -4.98 5.05 -21.15
C CYS A 224 -5.08 4.68 -22.65
N ASN A 225 -6.18 4.99 -23.33
CA ASN A 225 -6.32 4.69 -24.75
C ASN A 225 -5.58 5.72 -25.62
N LYS A 226 -4.37 5.37 -26.04
CA LYS A 226 -3.50 6.20 -26.89
C LYS A 226 -4.17 6.71 -28.15
N ASN A 227 -4.94 5.87 -28.84
CA ASN A 227 -5.57 6.25 -30.10
C ASN A 227 -6.59 7.37 -29.90
N LYS A 228 -7.35 7.34 -28.79
CA LYS A 228 -8.36 8.36 -28.50
C LYS A 228 -7.74 9.72 -28.22
N TRP A 229 -6.78 9.79 -27.30
CA TRP A 229 -6.19 11.08 -26.95
C TRP A 229 -5.28 11.61 -28.06
N ARG A 230 -4.56 10.74 -28.77
CA ARG A 230 -3.75 11.16 -29.91
C ARG A 230 -4.63 11.78 -30.99
N ALA A 231 -5.73 11.12 -31.35
CA ALA A 231 -6.65 11.62 -32.37
C ALA A 231 -7.18 13.02 -32.07
N ASP A 232 -7.44 13.34 -30.80
CA ASP A 232 -7.83 14.69 -30.37
C ASP A 232 -6.68 15.69 -30.48
N ILE A 233 -5.50 15.37 -29.94
CA ILE A 233 -4.35 16.28 -29.93
C ILE A 233 -3.93 16.67 -31.36
N VAL A 234 -3.90 15.72 -32.30
CA VAL A 234 -3.48 15.99 -33.68
C VAL A 234 -4.48 16.85 -34.47
N THR A 235 -5.68 17.11 -33.92
CA THR A 235 -6.59 18.11 -34.51
C THR A 235 -6.09 19.55 -34.31
N MET A 236 -5.34 19.79 -33.24
CA MET A 236 -4.83 21.11 -32.86
C MET A 236 -3.31 21.24 -33.01
N ILE A 237 -2.55 20.15 -32.97
CA ILE A 237 -1.09 20.13 -33.11
C ILE A 237 -0.72 19.35 -34.37
N ASP A 238 0.10 19.93 -35.24
CA ASP A 238 0.60 19.23 -36.43
C ASP A 238 1.51 18.06 -36.05
N GLU A 239 1.53 17.00 -36.88
CA GLU A 239 2.31 15.80 -36.58
C GLU A 239 3.81 16.08 -36.39
N ASP A 240 4.36 17.04 -37.13
CA ASP A 240 5.75 17.47 -37.01
C ASP A 240 6.07 18.19 -35.68
N ASN A 241 5.06 18.78 -35.04
CA ASN A 241 5.14 19.47 -33.74
C ASN A 241 4.63 18.59 -32.59
N PHE A 242 4.27 17.34 -32.86
CA PHE A 242 3.79 16.42 -31.85
C PHE A 242 4.94 16.01 -30.93
N PRO A 243 4.75 15.94 -29.60
CA PRO A 243 5.84 15.60 -28.70
C PRO A 243 6.50 14.26 -29.09
N SER A 244 7.80 14.29 -29.38
CA SER A 244 8.57 13.12 -29.82
C SER A 244 8.44 11.94 -28.85
N LEU A 245 8.35 12.24 -27.56
CA LEU A 245 8.06 11.31 -26.45
C LEU A 245 6.85 10.40 -26.71
N TYR A 246 5.87 10.85 -27.51
CA TYR A 246 4.61 10.17 -27.77
C TYR A 246 4.46 9.70 -29.23
N SER A 247 5.40 10.06 -30.10
CA SER A 247 5.34 9.86 -31.55
C SER A 247 5.64 8.44 -32.02
N GLY A 248 6.32 7.61 -31.22
CA GLY A 248 6.56 6.19 -31.55
C GLY A 248 7.55 5.92 -32.70
N ALA A 249 8.10 6.97 -33.34
CA ALA A 249 9.13 6.88 -34.36
C ALA A 249 10.45 7.44 -33.81
N ASN A 250 11.59 6.87 -34.22
CA ASN A 250 12.94 7.42 -34.03
C ASN A 250 13.15 8.66 -34.93
N THR A 251 12.24 9.63 -34.86
CA THR A 251 12.43 10.93 -35.48
C THR A 251 13.07 11.85 -34.45
N THR A 252 14.36 12.12 -34.66
CA THR A 252 15.02 13.29 -34.09
C THR A 252 14.15 14.49 -34.41
N CYS A 253 13.56 15.09 -33.37
CA CYS A 253 12.90 16.37 -33.46
C CYS A 253 13.89 17.31 -34.18
N PRO A 254 13.53 17.98 -35.29
CA PRO A 254 14.38 19.04 -35.79
C PRO A 254 14.53 20.00 -34.62
N ASN A 255 15.76 20.12 -34.11
CA ASN A 255 16.08 21.00 -33.01
C ASN A 255 15.49 22.37 -33.36
N PHE A 256 14.36 22.73 -32.72
CA PHE A 256 14.00 24.12 -32.56
C PHE A 256 15.06 24.70 -31.61
N ARG A 257 16.27 24.92 -32.15
CA ARG A 257 17.23 25.87 -31.63
C ARG A 257 16.53 27.22 -31.76
N LEU A 258 15.74 27.59 -30.76
CA LEU A 258 15.77 28.98 -30.38
C LEU A 258 17.18 29.19 -29.82
N GLU A 259 17.99 29.94 -30.56
CA GLU A 259 19.28 30.46 -30.12
C GLU A 259 19.07 31.45 -28.97
N VAL A 260 18.62 30.94 -27.82
CA VAL A 260 18.69 31.63 -26.54
C VAL A 260 19.44 30.70 -25.59
N GLY A 261 20.76 30.66 -25.78
CA GLY A 261 21.73 30.26 -24.75
C GLY A 261 21.48 28.95 -23.99
N LEU A 262 21.03 27.88 -24.65
CA LEU A 262 20.99 26.52 -24.08
C LEU A 262 22.05 25.66 -24.74
N ASP A 263 23.32 26.04 -24.56
CA ASP A 263 24.44 25.14 -24.83
C ASP A 263 24.89 24.46 -23.53
N ALA A 264 25.06 23.15 -23.65
CA ALA A 264 25.64 22.21 -22.70
C ALA A 264 24.79 21.79 -21.49
N MET A 265 23.99 20.73 -21.67
CA MET A 265 24.16 19.55 -20.82
C MET A 265 23.77 18.29 -21.60
N LYS A 266 24.81 17.54 -22.00
CA LYS A 266 24.68 16.15 -22.46
C LYS A 266 24.20 15.31 -21.28
N LEU A 267 22.95 14.87 -21.31
CA LEU A 267 22.44 13.87 -20.36
C LEU A 267 22.63 12.46 -20.95
N SER A 268 23.43 11.65 -20.27
CA SER A 268 23.51 10.19 -20.38
C SER A 268 23.89 9.62 -19.00
N PRO A 269 23.62 8.33 -18.70
CA PRO A 269 22.34 7.64 -18.72
C PRO A 269 21.95 7.14 -17.30
N SER A 270 20.63 7.06 -17.07
CA SER A 270 19.90 6.26 -16.06
C SER A 270 20.64 5.73 -14.81
N TYR A 271 20.34 6.31 -13.65
CA TYR A 271 20.59 5.70 -12.34
C TYR A 271 19.27 5.11 -11.80
N LYS A 272 19.22 3.78 -11.63
CA LYS A 272 18.20 3.14 -10.79
C LYS A 272 18.77 2.96 -9.39
N VAL A 273 18.10 3.53 -8.39
CA VAL A 273 18.42 3.38 -6.97
C VAL A 273 17.94 2.00 -6.49
N TYR A 274 18.83 1.24 -5.85
CA TYR A 274 18.49 0.02 -5.09
C TYR A 274 18.38 0.35 -3.60
N PRO A 275 17.51 -0.33 -2.83
CA PRO A 275 17.45 -0.16 -1.38
C PRO A 275 18.77 -0.59 -0.76
N LYS A 276 19.38 0.29 0.02
CA LYS A 276 20.73 0.12 0.62
C LYS A 276 20.70 -0.67 1.94
N GLU A 277 19.54 -1.14 2.38
CA GLU A 277 19.25 -1.63 3.73
C GLU A 277 19.66 -3.11 3.95
N ASP A 278 19.84 -3.89 2.87
CA ASP A 278 20.19 -5.32 2.92
C ASP A 278 21.69 -5.63 2.67
N MET A 279 22.54 -4.61 2.56
CA MET A 279 23.97 -4.77 2.26
C MET A 279 24.84 -4.69 3.51
N THR A 280 25.87 -5.52 3.59
CA THR A 280 26.90 -5.43 4.63
C THR A 280 27.70 -4.14 4.46
N GLN A 281 27.82 -3.32 5.51
CA GLN A 281 28.58 -2.08 5.50
C GLN A 281 29.92 -2.25 6.22
N VAL A 282 31.00 -1.77 5.59
CA VAL A 282 32.35 -1.76 6.15
C VAL A 282 33.09 -0.49 5.73
N VAL A 283 34.02 0.00 6.54
CA VAL A 283 34.93 1.09 6.15
C VAL A 283 36.27 0.48 5.76
N VAL A 284 36.67 0.66 4.50
CA VAL A 284 38.00 0.31 4.02
C VAL A 284 38.92 1.51 4.24
N SER A 285 39.80 1.44 5.23
CA SER A 285 40.69 2.57 5.58
C SER A 285 41.67 2.90 4.44
N PRO A 286 42.24 4.12 4.39
CA PRO A 286 43.29 4.45 3.43
C PRO A 286 44.46 3.45 3.55
N GLY A 287 45.01 3.00 2.43
CA GLY A 287 46.13 2.06 2.44
C GLY A 287 45.77 0.59 2.68
N GLN A 288 44.47 0.24 2.82
CA GLN A 288 44.04 -1.11 3.17
C GLN A 288 43.30 -1.85 2.04
N LEU A 289 43.34 -3.18 2.13
CA LEU A 289 42.50 -4.10 1.39
C LEU A 289 41.39 -4.62 2.30
N TYR A 290 40.21 -4.86 1.73
CA TYR A 290 39.14 -5.61 2.39
C TYR A 290 38.70 -6.76 1.49
N THR A 291 38.61 -7.97 2.05
CA THR A 291 38.36 -9.19 1.28
C THR A 291 37.10 -9.92 1.73
N VAL A 292 36.46 -10.59 0.78
CA VAL A 292 35.29 -11.46 1.02
C VAL A 292 35.58 -12.82 0.41
N GLU A 293 35.68 -13.82 1.27
CA GLU A 293 35.99 -15.20 0.90
C GLU A 293 34.73 -16.02 0.56
N VAL A 294 34.76 -16.70 -0.58
CA VAL A 294 33.66 -17.53 -1.08
C VAL A 294 34.19 -18.89 -1.52
N HIS A 295 33.80 -19.94 -0.81
CA HIS A 295 34.09 -21.31 -1.20
C HIS A 295 33.07 -21.78 -2.25
N ALA A 296 33.52 -22.03 -3.48
CA ALA A 296 32.65 -22.41 -4.58
C ALA A 296 33.12 -23.68 -5.30
N GLY A 297 32.16 -24.48 -5.78
CA GLY A 297 32.41 -25.68 -6.56
C GLY A 297 32.45 -25.42 -8.07
N TYR A 298 33.02 -26.35 -8.83
CA TYR A 298 32.98 -26.34 -10.30
C TYR A 298 31.54 -26.17 -10.81
N GLY A 299 31.32 -25.19 -11.70
CA GLY A 299 30.02 -24.88 -12.29
C GLY A 299 29.04 -24.13 -11.36
N MET A 300 29.49 -23.67 -10.18
CA MET A 300 28.70 -22.74 -9.37
C MET A 300 28.85 -21.31 -9.91
N GLU A 301 27.85 -20.46 -9.72
CA GLU A 301 27.96 -19.03 -10.05
C GLU A 301 28.14 -18.21 -8.77
N ILE A 302 29.17 -17.36 -8.70
CA ILE A 302 29.34 -16.33 -7.67
C ILE A 302 28.74 -15.03 -8.21
N ASN A 303 27.91 -14.37 -7.41
CA ASN A 303 27.24 -13.12 -7.76
C ASN A 303 27.52 -12.06 -6.68
N TRP A 304 27.69 -10.80 -7.08
CA TRP A 304 27.96 -9.70 -6.15
C TRP A 304 27.26 -8.40 -6.54
N ASN A 305 26.88 -7.61 -5.54
CA ASN A 305 26.52 -6.20 -5.69
C ASN A 305 27.30 -5.37 -4.66
N PHE A 306 27.81 -4.19 -5.04
CA PHE A 306 28.44 -3.27 -4.08
C PHE A 306 28.36 -1.79 -4.49
N CYS A 307 28.46 -0.89 -3.52
CA CYS A 307 28.61 0.55 -3.72
C CYS A 307 29.43 1.17 -2.58
N THR A 308 29.95 2.37 -2.79
CA THR A 308 30.53 3.17 -1.70
C THR A 308 29.66 4.40 -1.42
N ASP A 309 29.79 5.02 -0.25
CA ASP A 309 29.05 6.25 0.05
C ASP A 309 29.59 7.45 -0.71
N LYS A 310 30.92 7.49 -0.89
CA LYS A 310 31.68 8.53 -1.58
C LYS A 310 32.95 7.90 -2.17
N PHE A 311 33.41 8.48 -3.28
CA PHE A 311 34.63 8.09 -4.01
C PHE A 311 34.53 6.73 -4.71
N ASP A 312 35.47 6.46 -5.59
CA ASP A 312 35.59 5.17 -6.28
C ASP A 312 36.02 4.05 -5.32
N ILE A 313 36.19 2.83 -5.80
CA ILE A 313 36.95 1.77 -5.12
C ILE A 313 37.54 0.85 -6.19
N MET A 314 38.67 0.21 -5.93
CA MET A 314 39.18 -0.80 -6.86
C MET A 314 38.62 -2.17 -6.48
N PHE A 315 38.17 -2.94 -7.46
CA PHE A 315 37.55 -4.24 -7.26
C PHE A 315 38.19 -5.28 -8.18
N ARG A 316 38.50 -6.45 -7.62
CA ARG A 316 38.97 -7.63 -8.37
C ARG A 316 38.48 -8.91 -7.68
N VAL A 317 38.69 -10.05 -8.35
CA VAL A 317 38.46 -11.36 -7.74
C VAL A 317 39.66 -12.25 -8.00
N ASP A 318 40.15 -12.84 -6.93
CA ASP A 318 41.28 -13.74 -6.92
C ASP A 318 40.77 -15.17 -6.66
N PHE A 319 41.43 -16.19 -7.19
CA PHE A 319 41.26 -17.60 -6.90
C PHE A 319 42.53 -18.10 -6.21
N GLU A 320 42.44 -19.09 -5.32
CA GLU A 320 43.55 -19.77 -4.59
C GLU A 320 44.99 -19.27 -4.88
N ASP A 321 45.74 -18.86 -3.84
CA ASP A 321 47.10 -18.31 -3.95
C ASP A 321 47.20 -17.01 -4.78
N ASP A 322 46.18 -16.15 -4.70
CA ASP A 322 46.08 -14.81 -5.33
C ASP A 322 46.11 -14.81 -6.88
N GLU A 323 45.67 -15.89 -7.53
CA GLU A 323 45.49 -15.96 -8.99
C GLU A 323 44.31 -15.05 -9.41
N ILE A 324 44.58 -13.95 -10.11
CA ILE A 324 43.55 -13.01 -10.54
C ILE A 324 42.64 -13.66 -11.61
N VAL A 325 41.38 -13.89 -11.26
CA VAL A 325 40.35 -14.44 -12.17
C VAL A 325 39.37 -13.37 -12.67
N LEU A 326 39.34 -12.21 -12.03
CA LEU A 326 38.71 -11.00 -12.55
C LEU A 326 39.68 -9.83 -12.37
N GLU A 327 40.17 -9.30 -13.50
CA GLU A 327 41.14 -8.20 -13.54
C GLU A 327 40.70 -6.98 -12.71
N PRO A 328 41.64 -6.33 -11.99
CA PRO A 328 41.33 -5.18 -11.15
C PRO A 328 40.82 -4.00 -11.96
N CYS A 329 39.68 -3.48 -11.54
CA CYS A 329 39.04 -2.33 -12.15
C CYS A 329 38.72 -1.26 -11.10
N ARG A 330 39.09 0.00 -11.39
CA ARG A 330 38.69 1.15 -10.60
C ARG A 330 37.27 1.53 -10.99
N VAL A 331 36.35 1.48 -10.03
CA VAL A 331 34.93 1.72 -10.29
C VAL A 331 34.39 2.86 -9.45
N ASP A 332 33.68 3.80 -10.08
CA ASP A 332 32.95 4.89 -9.43
C ASP A 332 31.68 4.39 -8.73
N SER A 333 31.86 3.48 -7.78
CA SER A 333 30.78 2.75 -7.12
C SER A 333 29.90 3.63 -6.21
N HIS A 334 30.31 4.88 -5.95
CA HIS A 334 29.49 5.89 -5.27
C HIS A 334 28.42 6.50 -6.17
N LEU A 335 28.59 6.44 -7.49
CA LEU A 335 27.62 6.94 -8.46
C LEU A 335 26.52 5.91 -8.70
N CYS A 336 26.88 4.63 -8.82
CA CYS A 336 25.93 3.52 -8.96
C CYS A 336 26.41 2.21 -8.32
N VAL A 337 25.43 1.38 -7.91
CA VAL A 337 25.70 0.01 -7.45
C VAL A 337 26.29 -0.80 -8.58
N GLN A 338 27.49 -1.31 -8.35
CA GLN A 338 28.19 -2.23 -9.24
C GLN A 338 27.64 -3.63 -9.05
N LYS A 339 27.37 -4.33 -10.15
CA LYS A 339 26.85 -5.70 -10.14
C LYS A 339 27.73 -6.58 -11.01
N GLY A 340 27.96 -7.80 -10.57
CA GLY A 340 28.65 -8.78 -11.39
C GLY A 340 28.30 -10.21 -11.02
N ARG A 341 28.67 -11.11 -11.93
CA ARG A 341 28.55 -12.55 -11.76
C ARG A 341 29.73 -13.23 -12.45
N MET A 342 30.15 -14.36 -11.93
CA MET A 342 31.08 -15.26 -12.62
C MET A 342 30.68 -16.71 -12.39
N THR A 343 30.95 -17.55 -13.39
CA THR A 343 30.85 -19.00 -13.24
C THR A 343 32.20 -19.53 -12.78
N CYS A 344 32.21 -20.37 -11.77
CA CYS A 344 33.40 -20.97 -11.18
C CYS A 344 33.89 -22.10 -12.08
N GLU A 345 35.00 -21.89 -12.77
CA GLU A 345 35.63 -22.91 -13.63
C GLU A 345 36.41 -23.96 -12.84
N ARG A 346 36.70 -23.66 -11.57
CA ARG A 346 37.45 -24.54 -10.66
C ARG A 346 36.76 -24.57 -9.29
N LYS A 347 36.81 -25.71 -8.61
CA LYS A 347 36.42 -25.81 -7.20
C LYS A 347 37.57 -25.25 -6.35
N GLY A 348 37.26 -24.32 -5.46
CA GLY A 348 38.27 -23.72 -4.57
C GLY A 348 37.76 -22.48 -3.84
N LEU A 349 38.69 -21.72 -3.27
CA LEU A 349 38.43 -20.45 -2.61
C LEU A 349 38.54 -19.29 -3.61
N TYR A 350 37.47 -18.51 -3.74
CA TYR A 350 37.46 -17.25 -4.48
C TYR A 350 37.41 -16.09 -3.48
N THR A 351 38.26 -15.08 -3.69
CA THR A 351 38.40 -13.93 -2.81
C THR A 351 38.05 -12.66 -3.57
N LEU A 352 36.93 -12.02 -3.21
CA LEU A 352 36.57 -10.71 -3.76
C LEU A 352 37.35 -9.65 -3.00
N VAL A 353 38.17 -8.87 -3.71
CA VAL A 353 39.08 -7.89 -3.11
C VAL A 353 38.62 -6.47 -3.41
N PHE A 354 38.37 -5.71 -2.35
CA PHE A 354 38.09 -4.27 -2.38
C PHE A 354 39.33 -3.50 -1.92
N ASP A 355 39.95 -2.80 -2.86
CA ASP A 355 41.25 -2.21 -2.69
C ASP A 355 41.15 -0.67 -2.53
N ASN A 356 41.65 -0.18 -1.39
CA ASN A 356 41.82 1.24 -1.07
C ASN A 356 43.30 1.63 -0.82
N THR A 357 44.24 0.83 -1.31
CA THR A 357 45.69 1.05 -1.11
C THR A 357 46.20 2.30 -1.81
N TYR A 358 45.51 2.76 -2.87
CA TYR A 358 45.88 3.96 -3.62
C TYR A 358 45.45 5.28 -2.97
N SER A 359 44.65 5.25 -1.89
CA SER A 359 44.22 6.48 -1.20
C SER A 359 45.05 6.75 0.03
N SER A 360 45.58 7.98 0.13
CA SER A 360 46.47 8.36 1.23
C SER A 360 45.74 8.95 2.44
N TYR A 361 44.51 9.45 2.28
CA TYR A 361 43.82 10.21 3.33
C TYR A 361 42.33 9.85 3.52
N THR A 362 41.71 9.15 2.56
CA THR A 362 40.26 8.91 2.55
C THR A 362 39.90 7.44 2.78
N GLY A 363 39.19 7.17 3.88
CA GLY A 363 38.53 5.90 4.11
C GLY A 363 37.27 5.79 3.25
N LYS A 364 36.98 4.60 2.74
CA LYS A 364 35.84 4.33 1.86
C LYS A 364 34.79 3.50 2.59
N SER A 365 33.62 4.06 2.83
CA SER A 365 32.46 3.34 3.37
C SER A 365 31.85 2.49 2.24
N LEU A 366 32.16 1.20 2.24
CA LEU A 366 31.72 0.18 1.29
C LEU A 366 30.46 -0.52 1.81
N ARG A 367 29.49 -0.72 0.92
CA ARG A 367 28.30 -1.56 1.13
C ARG A 367 28.27 -2.66 0.08
N TYR A 368 28.15 -3.92 0.47
CA TYR A 368 28.19 -5.05 -0.45
C TYR A 368 27.29 -6.24 -0.06
N ILE A 369 27.03 -7.12 -1.01
CA ILE A 369 26.40 -8.44 -0.82
C ILE A 369 26.95 -9.43 -1.86
N VAL A 370 27.23 -10.68 -1.45
CA VAL A 370 27.78 -11.75 -2.29
C VAL A 370 27.01 -13.06 -2.05
N TRP A 371 26.72 -13.83 -3.10
CA TRP A 371 26.00 -15.11 -3.00
C TRP A 371 26.34 -16.10 -4.12
N THR A 372 26.04 -17.39 -3.94
CA THR A 372 26.35 -18.46 -4.91
C THR A 372 25.14 -19.26 -5.41
N ILE A 373 25.16 -19.78 -6.64
CA ILE A 373 24.14 -20.64 -7.29
C ILE A 373 24.81 -21.92 -7.84
N ARG A 374 24.14 -23.09 -7.94
CA ARG A 374 24.72 -24.36 -8.47
C ARG A 374 23.97 -24.88 -9.71
N ASP A 375 24.67 -25.15 -10.82
CA ASP A 375 24.12 -25.80 -12.05
C ASP A 375 23.86 -27.31 -11.81
N SER A 376 22.68 -27.81 -12.21
CA SER A 376 22.02 -29.04 -11.73
C SER A 376 22.12 -30.25 -12.69
N ARG A 377 23.28 -30.47 -13.35
CA ARG A 377 23.41 -31.53 -14.37
C ARG A 377 23.89 -32.90 -13.87
N LEU A 378 24.29 -33.05 -12.60
CA LEU A 378 24.82 -34.31 -12.06
C LEU A 378 23.80 -35.18 -11.30
N GLN A 379 22.59 -34.69 -11.05
CA GLN A 379 21.55 -35.41 -10.31
C GLN A 379 20.79 -36.44 -11.17
N TYR A 380 20.81 -36.27 -12.49
CA TYR A 380 20.13 -37.16 -13.45
C TYR A 380 20.79 -38.55 -13.53
N CYS A 381 22.11 -38.64 -13.41
CA CYS A 381 22.83 -39.92 -13.47
C CYS A 381 22.63 -40.80 -12.22
N ILE A 382 22.44 -40.19 -11.04
CA ILE A 382 22.20 -40.92 -9.79
C ILE A 382 20.74 -41.40 -9.71
N TYR A 383 19.80 -40.61 -10.25
CA TYR A 383 18.39 -40.98 -10.33
C TYR A 383 18.14 -42.22 -11.21
N CYS A 384 18.86 -42.37 -12.33
CA CYS A 384 18.76 -43.57 -13.18
C CYS A 384 19.30 -44.84 -12.53
N ILE A 385 20.24 -44.73 -11.57
CA ILE A 385 20.82 -45.88 -10.86
C ILE A 385 19.90 -46.30 -9.70
N LEU A 386 19.32 -45.35 -8.98
CA LEU A 386 18.41 -45.63 -7.87
C LEU A 386 17.04 -46.16 -8.35
N HIS A 387 16.55 -45.69 -9.51
CA HIS A 387 15.31 -46.21 -10.12
C HIS A 387 15.44 -47.64 -10.67
N LYS A 388 16.67 -48.15 -10.87
CA LYS A 388 16.93 -49.56 -11.20
C LYS A 388 16.97 -50.47 -9.96
N LEU A 389 17.13 -49.90 -8.76
CA LEU A 389 17.18 -50.65 -7.50
C LEU A 389 15.81 -50.76 -6.82
N SER A 390 14.84 -49.90 -7.16
CA SER A 390 13.47 -49.93 -6.63
C SER A 390 12.53 -50.94 -7.32
N SER A 391 13.00 -51.69 -8.32
CA SER A 391 12.17 -52.56 -9.17
C SER A 391 12.37 -54.07 -8.99
N ASN A 392 13.04 -54.53 -7.93
CA ASN A 392 13.14 -55.97 -7.64
C ASN A 392 12.58 -56.35 -6.27
N LEU A 393 11.70 -57.35 -6.28
CA LEU A 393 11.15 -58.06 -5.12
C LEU A 393 12.25 -58.54 -4.18
N PHE A 394 12.60 -57.80 -3.13
CA PHE A 394 13.55 -58.29 -2.10
C PHE A 394 13.34 -57.70 -0.70
N LEU A 395 12.11 -57.26 -0.37
CA LEU A 395 11.81 -56.71 0.97
C LEU A 395 10.99 -57.65 1.88
N HIS A 396 10.42 -58.73 1.33
CA HIS A 396 9.63 -59.67 2.14
C HIS A 396 10.48 -60.64 2.99
N GLU A 397 11.77 -60.82 2.67
CA GLU A 397 12.68 -61.71 3.43
C GLU A 397 13.44 -61.01 4.57
N ILE A 398 13.55 -59.67 4.56
CA ILE A 398 14.30 -58.94 5.60
C ILE A 398 13.44 -58.73 6.87
N VAL A 399 12.11 -58.69 6.71
CA VAL A 399 11.17 -58.44 7.81
C VAL A 399 11.07 -59.62 8.79
N SER A 400 11.49 -60.83 8.43
CA SER A 400 11.40 -62.01 9.29
C SER A 400 12.63 -62.27 10.18
N SER A 401 13.74 -61.52 10.04
CA SER A 401 15.03 -61.95 10.60
C SER A 401 15.77 -61.00 11.56
N SER A 402 15.19 -59.87 12.02
CA SER A 402 15.88 -59.05 13.03
C SER A 402 14.97 -58.34 14.04
N GLY A 403 14.82 -58.96 15.22
CA GLY A 403 14.13 -58.42 16.39
C GLY A 403 14.87 -57.29 17.12
N LYS A 404 15.49 -56.35 16.41
CA LYS A 404 16.22 -55.22 17.00
C LYS A 404 16.08 -53.94 16.18
N CYS A 405 14.90 -53.28 16.20
CA CYS A 405 14.87 -51.80 16.22
C CYS A 405 13.46 -51.23 16.43
N VAL A 406 13.05 -51.08 17.70
CA VAL A 406 11.78 -50.39 18.03
C VAL A 406 11.84 -48.88 17.73
N ARG A 407 13.04 -48.26 17.72
CA ARG A 407 13.22 -46.83 17.35
C ARG A 407 13.21 -46.55 15.84
N SER A 408 13.60 -47.50 15.00
CA SER A 408 13.53 -47.32 13.53
C SER A 408 12.11 -47.50 13.01
N LEU A 409 11.28 -48.30 13.68
CA LEU A 409 9.88 -48.53 13.32
C LEU A 409 9.00 -47.29 13.52
N SER A 410 9.21 -46.48 14.57
CA SER A 410 8.43 -45.24 14.76
C SER A 410 8.77 -44.17 13.72
N LEU A 411 10.06 -44.10 13.31
CA LEU A 411 10.52 -43.21 12.24
C LEU A 411 9.98 -43.66 10.88
N LEU A 412 9.99 -44.97 10.60
CA LEU A 412 9.38 -45.54 9.40
C LEU A 412 7.86 -45.30 9.36
N LEU A 413 7.15 -45.44 10.47
CA LEU A 413 5.70 -45.19 10.54
C LEU A 413 5.35 -43.70 10.35
N HIS A 414 6.15 -42.77 10.89
CA HIS A 414 6.01 -41.33 10.64
C HIS A 414 6.30 -40.97 9.18
N LEU A 415 7.36 -41.55 8.59
CA LEU A 415 7.71 -41.35 7.19
C LEU A 415 6.67 -41.94 6.23
N MET A 416 6.07 -43.10 6.57
CA MET A 416 5.00 -43.71 5.77
C MET A 416 3.70 -42.90 5.79
N ASN A 417 3.35 -42.26 6.92
CA ASN A 417 2.18 -41.37 7.00
C ASN A 417 2.41 -39.99 6.34
N ALA A 418 3.66 -39.51 6.30
CA ALA A 418 4.02 -38.26 5.62
C ALA A 418 4.24 -38.43 4.10
N ALA A 419 4.61 -39.63 3.63
CA ALA A 419 4.96 -39.92 2.24
C ALA A 419 3.80 -39.77 1.23
N SER A 420 2.54 -39.71 1.68
CA SER A 420 1.41 -39.40 0.79
C SER A 420 1.19 -37.89 0.58
N ALA A 421 1.73 -37.04 1.46
CA ALA A 421 1.50 -35.59 1.49
C ALA A 421 2.74 -34.75 1.18
N LEU A 422 3.91 -35.38 1.11
CA LEU A 422 5.21 -34.75 0.85
C LEU A 422 5.82 -35.32 -0.44
N SER A 423 6.45 -34.47 -1.24
CA SER A 423 7.28 -34.92 -2.36
C SER A 423 8.58 -35.58 -1.88
N ASP A 424 9.21 -36.39 -2.73
CA ASP A 424 10.51 -37.02 -2.44
C ASP A 424 11.59 -36.00 -2.06
N GLU A 425 11.57 -34.83 -2.69
CA GLU A 425 12.45 -33.71 -2.38
C GLU A 425 12.17 -33.16 -0.97
N GLU A 426 10.90 -32.90 -0.65
CA GLU A 426 10.48 -32.42 0.67
C GLU A 426 10.86 -33.41 1.78
N VAL A 427 10.68 -34.72 1.59
CA VAL A 427 11.09 -35.75 2.55
C VAL A 427 12.60 -35.70 2.77
N THR A 428 13.39 -35.62 1.70
CA THR A 428 14.85 -35.58 1.77
C THR A 428 15.34 -34.36 2.53
N VAL A 429 14.83 -33.18 2.16
CA VAL A 429 15.21 -31.90 2.79
C VAL A 429 14.74 -31.84 4.23
N LEU A 430 13.55 -32.35 4.55
CA LEU A 430 13.01 -32.40 5.91
C LEU A 430 13.87 -33.25 6.85
N CYS A 431 14.34 -34.41 6.39
CA CYS A 431 15.28 -35.24 7.15
C CYS A 431 16.57 -34.49 7.50
N GLN A 432 17.14 -33.75 6.53
CA GLN A 432 18.33 -32.94 6.75
C GLN A 432 18.05 -31.77 7.71
N PHE A 433 16.91 -31.10 7.53
CA PHE A 433 16.44 -30.02 8.38
C PHE A 433 16.26 -30.45 9.83
N ARG A 434 15.64 -31.61 10.09
CA ARG A 434 15.51 -32.15 11.46
C ARG A 434 16.87 -32.41 12.10
N LYS A 435 17.82 -32.97 11.35
CA LYS A 435 19.18 -33.21 11.86
C LYS A 435 19.88 -31.90 12.21
N GLN A 436 19.73 -30.88 11.37
CA GLN A 436 20.33 -29.57 11.59
C GLN A 436 19.67 -28.81 12.76
N ALA A 437 18.35 -28.84 12.85
CA ALA A 437 17.57 -28.18 13.91
C ALA A 437 17.46 -29.02 15.20
N GLN A 438 18.13 -30.16 15.32
CA GLN A 438 17.94 -31.11 16.42
C GLN A 438 18.13 -30.50 17.82
N ASN A 439 18.97 -29.48 17.94
CA ASN A 439 19.25 -28.78 19.20
C ASN A 439 18.18 -27.76 19.59
N ILE A 440 17.35 -27.29 18.64
CA ILE A 440 16.30 -26.29 18.88
C ILE A 440 14.89 -26.85 18.83
N LEU A 441 14.66 -27.99 18.17
CA LEU A 441 13.35 -28.65 18.15
C LEU A 441 12.78 -28.92 19.57
N PRO A 442 13.58 -29.27 20.59
CA PRO A 442 13.07 -29.44 21.96
C PRO A 442 12.55 -28.14 22.61
N LEU A 443 12.87 -26.97 22.05
CA LEU A 443 12.39 -25.67 22.56
C LEU A 443 10.95 -25.36 22.12
N LEU A 444 10.38 -26.15 21.19
CA LEU A 444 8.97 -26.06 20.83
C LEU A 444 8.12 -26.82 21.84
N LYS A 445 7.15 -26.15 22.46
CA LYS A 445 6.40 -26.65 23.62
C LYS A 445 5.54 -27.89 23.34
N ASN A 446 4.90 -27.99 22.16
CA ASN A 446 3.98 -29.09 21.85
C ASN A 446 4.50 -30.05 20.77
N ASP A 447 4.03 -31.30 20.81
CA ASP A 447 4.37 -32.34 19.82
C ASP A 447 3.87 -31.99 18.41
N PHE A 448 2.73 -31.31 18.33
CA PHE A 448 2.14 -30.86 17.07
C PHE A 448 3.13 -29.98 16.27
N MET A 449 3.79 -29.00 16.88
CA MET A 449 4.78 -28.16 16.20
C MET A 449 6.06 -28.90 15.80
N ARG A 450 6.39 -30.00 16.48
CA ARG A 450 7.56 -30.85 16.20
C ARG A 450 7.27 -31.92 15.15
N HIS A 451 6.02 -32.08 14.74
CA HIS A 451 5.62 -33.03 13.71
C HIS A 451 6.18 -32.64 12.33
N ASP A 452 6.48 -33.62 11.49
CA ASP A 452 7.07 -33.40 10.15
C ASP A 452 6.23 -32.47 9.28
N LEU A 453 4.91 -32.67 9.28
CA LEU A 453 3.97 -31.84 8.52
C LEU A 453 3.83 -30.41 9.09
N SER A 454 4.24 -30.18 10.34
CA SER A 454 4.33 -28.84 10.93
C SER A 454 5.69 -28.19 10.67
N LEU A 455 6.78 -28.96 10.62
CA LEU A 455 8.12 -28.46 10.34
C LEU A 455 8.32 -28.09 8.87
N ILE A 456 7.72 -28.86 7.94
CA ILE A 456 7.84 -28.61 6.50
C ILE A 456 7.35 -27.21 6.10
N ARG A 457 6.46 -26.59 6.88
CA ARG A 457 5.95 -25.24 6.64
C ARG A 457 7.07 -24.18 6.62
N PHE A 458 8.10 -24.34 7.48
CA PHE A 458 9.26 -23.46 7.54
C PHE A 458 10.17 -23.62 6.31
N LEU A 459 10.33 -24.86 5.85
CA LEU A 459 11.06 -25.18 4.62
C LEU A 459 10.33 -24.62 3.39
N ARG A 460 9.02 -24.88 3.28
CA ARG A 460 8.16 -24.38 2.20
C ARG A 460 8.19 -22.86 2.08
N ALA A 461 8.17 -22.16 3.21
CA ALA A 461 8.26 -20.70 3.26
C ALA A 461 9.63 -20.15 2.83
N ARG A 462 10.65 -21.00 2.71
CA ARG A 462 12.02 -20.63 2.29
C ARG A 462 12.49 -21.43 1.08
N ASN A 463 11.55 -21.87 0.23
CA ASN A 463 11.82 -22.62 -0.99
C ASN A 463 12.74 -23.83 -0.75
N LEU A 464 12.46 -24.58 0.31
CA LEU A 464 13.20 -25.76 0.76
C LEU A 464 14.68 -25.49 1.12
N ASN A 465 15.06 -24.22 1.32
CA ASN A 465 16.40 -23.87 1.81
C ASN A 465 16.52 -24.12 3.31
N ILE A 466 17.31 -25.13 3.67
CA ILE A 466 17.46 -25.62 5.05
C ILE A 466 17.99 -24.54 5.99
N VAL A 467 19.05 -23.83 5.59
CA VAL A 467 19.69 -22.82 6.44
C VAL A 467 18.73 -21.65 6.71
N LYS A 468 18.04 -21.16 5.68
CA LYS A 468 17.05 -20.09 5.82
C LYS A 468 15.85 -20.53 6.64
N ALA A 469 15.38 -21.76 6.47
CA ALA A 469 14.28 -22.32 7.25
C ALA A 469 14.66 -22.50 8.73
N GLU A 470 15.91 -22.90 9.02
CA GLU A 470 16.39 -23.06 10.39
C GLU A 470 16.50 -21.71 11.07
N ASN A 471 17.05 -20.71 10.37
CA ASN A 471 17.09 -19.35 10.88
C ASN A 471 15.67 -18.80 11.16
N LEU A 472 14.71 -19.05 10.27
CA LEU A 472 13.31 -18.68 10.49
C LEU A 472 12.73 -19.37 11.74
N LEU A 473 13.01 -20.67 11.92
CA LEU A 473 12.56 -21.41 13.10
C LEU A 473 13.21 -20.88 14.39
N ARG A 474 14.50 -20.52 14.37
CA ARG A 474 15.18 -19.89 15.51
C ARG A 474 14.54 -18.55 15.88
N GLN A 475 14.27 -17.71 14.88
CA GLN A 475 13.59 -16.43 15.06
C GLN A 475 12.19 -16.62 15.65
N HIS A 476 11.45 -17.61 15.15
CA HIS A 476 10.14 -17.97 15.68
C HIS A 476 10.22 -18.38 17.16
N ILE A 477 11.18 -19.23 17.55
CA ILE A 477 11.36 -19.63 18.95
C ILE A 477 11.66 -18.42 19.86
N VAL A 478 12.58 -17.54 19.43
CA VAL A 478 12.91 -16.31 20.17
C VAL A 478 11.68 -15.41 20.30
N TRP A 479 10.91 -15.25 19.22
CA TRP A 479 9.67 -14.47 19.23
C TRP A 479 8.62 -15.06 20.17
N ARG A 480 8.44 -16.40 20.18
CA ARG A 480 7.51 -17.08 21.09
C ARG A 480 7.84 -16.79 22.55
N GLN A 481 9.13 -16.86 22.89
CA GLN A 481 9.62 -16.55 24.24
C GLN A 481 9.40 -15.09 24.60
N LYS A 482 9.80 -14.16 23.71
CA LYS A 482 9.70 -12.72 23.93
C LYS A 482 8.26 -12.25 24.15
N ASN A 483 7.30 -12.81 23.40
CA ASN A 483 5.90 -12.38 23.41
C ASN A 483 4.99 -13.30 24.23
N ASN A 484 5.56 -14.23 25.02
CA ASN A 484 4.81 -15.16 25.86
C ASN A 484 3.73 -15.96 25.11
N ILE A 485 4.03 -16.36 23.86
CA ILE A 485 3.06 -16.97 22.95
C ILE A 485 2.58 -18.32 23.48
N ASP A 486 3.45 -19.06 24.15
CA ASP A 486 3.11 -20.36 24.76
C ASP A 486 2.03 -20.29 25.86
N ASN A 487 1.70 -19.09 26.34
CA ASN A 487 0.64 -18.84 27.31
C ASN A 487 -0.44 -17.87 26.77
N ILE A 488 -0.40 -17.49 25.48
CA ILE A 488 -1.28 -16.45 24.91
C ILE A 488 -2.78 -16.81 25.01
N LEU A 489 -3.10 -18.10 24.98
CA LEU A 489 -4.48 -18.59 25.12
C LEU A 489 -5.07 -18.32 26.52
N SER A 490 -4.21 -18.16 27.52
CA SER A 490 -4.60 -17.83 28.91
C SER A 490 -4.58 -16.32 29.20
N VAL A 491 -4.12 -15.49 28.26
CA VAL A 491 -4.04 -14.03 28.45
C VAL A 491 -5.44 -13.41 28.39
N HIS A 492 -5.76 -12.63 29.42
CA HIS A 492 -6.98 -11.83 29.46
C HIS A 492 -6.87 -10.63 28.51
N LEU A 493 -7.71 -10.61 27.47
CA LEU A 493 -7.88 -9.45 26.60
C LEU A 493 -9.08 -8.62 27.09
N PRO A 494 -9.12 -7.31 26.81
CA PRO A 494 -10.28 -6.50 27.15
C PRO A 494 -11.57 -7.13 26.60
N PRO A 495 -12.63 -7.27 27.41
CA PRO A 495 -13.84 -7.98 27.00
C PRO A 495 -14.50 -7.41 25.75
N ASP A 496 -14.32 -6.12 25.45
CA ASP A 496 -14.89 -5.42 24.30
C ASP A 496 -14.14 -5.68 22.98
N PHE A 497 -12.83 -5.97 23.01
CA PHE A 497 -11.99 -6.13 21.82
C PHE A 497 -12.54 -7.16 20.84
N GLN A 498 -12.96 -8.28 21.40
CA GLN A 498 -13.50 -9.40 20.66
C GLN A 498 -14.88 -9.10 20.03
N PHE A 499 -15.61 -8.12 20.56
CA PHE A 499 -16.86 -7.61 19.97
C PHE A 499 -16.59 -6.54 18.92
N LYS A 500 -15.55 -5.72 19.10
CA LYS A 500 -15.10 -4.72 18.13
C LYS A 500 -14.46 -5.33 16.88
N TYR A 501 -13.75 -6.45 17.04
CA TYR A 501 -12.99 -7.12 15.97
C TYR A 501 -13.42 -8.59 15.77
N PRO A 502 -14.70 -8.87 15.46
CA PRO A 502 -15.22 -10.23 15.48
C PRO A 502 -14.61 -11.12 14.39
N VAL A 503 -14.31 -12.36 14.75
CA VAL A 503 -13.91 -13.44 13.84
C VAL A 503 -14.88 -14.60 14.00
N THR A 504 -15.35 -15.17 12.88
CA THR A 504 -16.38 -16.21 12.81
C THR A 504 -15.79 -17.50 12.25
N ALA A 505 -15.98 -18.63 12.92
CA ALA A 505 -15.73 -19.94 12.33
C ALA A 505 -16.87 -20.32 11.37
N CYS A 506 -16.55 -20.77 10.17
CA CYS A 506 -17.48 -21.04 9.07
C CYS A 506 -17.40 -22.49 8.59
N GLY A 507 -17.31 -23.44 9.53
CA GLY A 507 -17.25 -24.88 9.22
C GLY A 507 -16.01 -25.27 8.42
N TYR A 508 -16.20 -26.10 7.38
CA TYR A 508 -15.12 -26.75 6.64
C TYR A 508 -15.30 -26.64 5.12
N CYS A 509 -14.17 -26.54 4.40
CA CYS A 509 -14.12 -26.77 2.96
C CYS A 509 -14.47 -28.23 2.62
N ARG A 510 -14.76 -28.49 1.34
CA ARG A 510 -15.05 -29.85 0.82
C ARG A 510 -13.86 -30.80 1.00
N ASP A 511 -12.64 -30.28 1.05
CA ASP A 511 -11.42 -31.03 1.35
C ASP A 511 -11.15 -31.13 2.87
N GLY A 512 -12.12 -30.77 3.71
CA GLY A 512 -12.12 -30.89 5.17
C GLY A 512 -11.32 -29.84 5.93
N PHE A 513 -10.65 -28.90 5.25
CA PHE A 513 -9.89 -27.86 5.96
C PHE A 513 -10.82 -26.78 6.54
N PRO A 514 -10.52 -26.25 7.73
CA PRO A 514 -11.37 -25.26 8.40
C PRO A 514 -11.45 -23.93 7.63
N VAL A 515 -12.58 -23.25 7.79
CA VAL A 515 -12.84 -21.91 7.23
C VAL A 515 -13.13 -20.93 8.36
N VAL A 516 -12.49 -19.78 8.30
CA VAL A 516 -12.75 -18.62 9.18
C VAL A 516 -13.16 -17.42 8.34
N ALA A 517 -13.96 -16.53 8.91
CA ALA A 517 -14.39 -15.30 8.25
C ALA A 517 -14.33 -14.11 9.21
N PHE A 518 -13.97 -12.94 8.69
CA PHE A 518 -14.07 -11.69 9.43
C PHE A 518 -14.30 -10.52 8.46
N ASN A 519 -14.90 -9.45 8.97
CA ASN A 519 -15.07 -8.21 8.21
C ASN A 519 -14.00 -7.19 8.62
N ALA A 520 -12.89 -7.19 7.88
CA ALA A 520 -11.80 -6.24 8.09
C ALA A 520 -12.14 -4.82 7.61
N GLY A 521 -13.12 -4.66 6.71
CA GLY A 521 -13.57 -3.34 6.27
C GLY A 521 -14.21 -2.51 7.39
N ARG A 522 -14.83 -3.16 8.37
CA ARG A 522 -15.46 -2.52 9.53
C ARG A 522 -14.59 -2.50 10.78
N TRP A 523 -13.40 -3.11 10.74
CA TRP A 523 -12.46 -3.03 11.84
C TRP A 523 -11.84 -1.63 11.89
N ASN A 524 -12.04 -0.94 13.02
CA ASN A 524 -11.54 0.42 13.20
C ASN A 524 -10.06 0.45 13.61
N PHE A 525 -9.17 0.11 12.68
CA PHE A 525 -7.71 0.18 12.92
C PHE A 525 -7.23 1.57 13.30
N ARG A 526 -7.96 2.62 12.89
CA ARG A 526 -7.64 3.99 13.26
C ARG A 526 -7.85 4.21 14.76
N GLU A 527 -8.97 3.75 15.32
CA GLU A 527 -9.20 3.79 16.77
C GLU A 527 -8.13 2.99 17.53
N VAL A 528 -7.73 1.81 17.05
CA VAL A 528 -6.64 1.03 17.67
C VAL A 528 -5.38 1.88 17.83
N VAL A 529 -4.99 2.56 16.76
CA VAL A 529 -3.75 3.35 16.75
C VAL A 529 -3.89 4.66 17.52
N GLU A 530 -5.02 5.37 17.37
CA GLU A 530 -5.28 6.63 18.09
C GLU A 530 -5.44 6.40 19.61
N SER A 531 -5.91 5.23 20.03
CA SER A 531 -6.04 4.86 21.45
C SER A 531 -4.81 4.16 22.03
N GLY A 532 -3.75 3.95 21.24
CA GLY A 532 -2.52 3.29 21.70
C GLY A 532 -2.68 1.79 22.02
N GLN A 533 -3.65 1.12 21.39
CA GLN A 533 -3.99 -0.27 21.63
C GLN A 533 -3.40 -1.25 20.60
N GLU A 534 -2.38 -0.84 19.84
CA GLU A 534 -1.75 -1.65 18.81
C GLU A 534 -1.23 -2.98 19.35
N GLN A 535 -0.60 -2.95 20.54
CA GLN A 535 -0.10 -4.17 21.19
C GLN A 535 -1.24 -5.13 21.57
N THR A 536 -2.37 -4.59 22.04
CA THR A 536 -3.57 -5.39 22.36
C THR A 536 -4.13 -6.05 21.11
N MET A 537 -4.17 -5.33 19.98
CA MET A 537 -4.58 -5.88 18.69
C MET A 537 -3.63 -6.97 18.19
N MET A 538 -2.31 -6.78 18.34
CA MET A 538 -1.32 -7.83 18.01
C MET A 538 -1.54 -9.09 18.84
N MET A 539 -1.69 -8.96 20.16
CA MET A 539 -1.98 -10.10 21.05
C MET A 539 -3.30 -10.78 20.71
N TYR A 540 -4.34 -10.02 20.32
CA TYR A 540 -5.62 -10.57 19.87
C TYR A 540 -5.46 -11.46 18.63
N LEU A 541 -4.70 -11.00 17.63
CA LEU A 541 -4.44 -11.76 16.40
C LEU A 541 -3.51 -12.96 16.64
N GLU A 542 -2.48 -12.82 17.48
CA GLU A 542 -1.60 -13.91 17.89
C GLU A 542 -2.37 -15.02 18.63
N ARG A 543 -3.26 -14.64 19.55
CA ARG A 543 -4.17 -15.57 20.24
C ARG A 543 -5.07 -16.31 19.26
N PHE A 544 -5.61 -15.60 18.27
CA PHE A 544 -6.41 -16.21 17.20
C PHE A 544 -5.62 -17.27 16.42
N PHE A 545 -4.36 -17.00 16.05
CA PHE A 545 -3.53 -17.96 15.32
C PHE A 545 -3.11 -19.17 16.17
N GLU A 546 -2.81 -19.00 17.46
CA GLU A 546 -2.52 -20.13 18.35
C GLU A 546 -3.75 -21.00 18.60
N LEU A 547 -4.94 -20.40 18.76
CA LEU A 547 -6.20 -21.14 18.88
C LEU A 547 -6.47 -21.97 17.63
N PHE A 548 -6.15 -21.40 16.46
CA PHE A 548 -6.24 -22.11 15.20
C PHE A 548 -5.29 -23.32 15.14
N LEU A 549 -4.05 -23.18 15.61
CA LEU A 549 -3.09 -24.30 15.67
C LEU A 549 -3.57 -25.40 16.62
N GLU A 550 -4.18 -25.04 17.74
CA GLU A 550 -4.78 -26.01 18.66
C GLU A 550 -5.93 -26.78 18.01
N LEU A 551 -6.81 -26.09 17.25
CA LEU A 551 -7.84 -26.74 16.45
C LEU A 551 -7.25 -27.73 15.44
N CYS A 552 -6.22 -27.32 14.70
CA CYS A 552 -5.53 -28.21 13.76
C CYS A 552 -4.98 -29.45 14.46
N SER A 553 -4.38 -29.27 15.64
CA SER A 553 -3.88 -30.37 16.45
C SER A 553 -4.98 -31.34 16.84
N ASN A 554 -6.12 -30.82 17.30
CA ASN A 554 -7.25 -31.64 17.77
C ASN A 554 -7.97 -32.37 16.63
N MET A 555 -8.01 -31.80 15.43
CA MET A 555 -8.62 -32.44 14.25
C MET A 555 -7.68 -33.42 13.55
N SER A 556 -6.38 -33.34 13.80
CA SER A 556 -5.38 -34.19 13.13
C SER A 556 -5.46 -35.62 13.63
N THR A 557 -5.56 -36.56 12.69
CA THR A 557 -5.57 -38.00 12.96
C THR A 557 -4.39 -38.69 12.26
N SER A 558 -4.25 -40.00 12.45
CA SER A 558 -3.27 -40.80 11.71
C SER A 558 -3.51 -40.82 10.20
N GLU A 559 -4.74 -40.57 9.75
CA GLU A 559 -5.12 -40.61 8.34
C GLU A 559 -5.04 -39.23 7.68
N LYS A 560 -5.26 -38.17 8.43
CA LYS A 560 -5.31 -36.81 7.89
C LYS A 560 -4.80 -35.78 8.90
N TYR A 561 -3.82 -35.01 8.45
CA TYR A 561 -3.14 -34.02 9.27
C TYR A 561 -3.47 -32.60 8.80
N PHE A 562 -3.92 -31.74 9.71
CA PHE A 562 -4.34 -30.38 9.41
C PHE A 562 -3.27 -29.39 9.86
N THR A 563 -2.83 -28.52 8.96
CA THR A 563 -1.79 -27.50 9.23
C THR A 563 -2.11 -26.16 8.59
N GLU A 564 -3.26 -26.02 7.94
CA GLU A 564 -3.62 -24.85 7.15
C GLU A 564 -5.10 -24.47 7.36
N PHE A 565 -5.46 -23.21 7.13
CA PHE A 565 -6.84 -22.74 7.09
C PHE A 565 -7.18 -21.94 5.85
N ASN A 566 -8.48 -21.84 5.61
CA ASN A 566 -9.04 -20.91 4.65
C ASN A 566 -9.66 -19.71 5.36
N VAL A 567 -9.54 -18.53 4.75
CA VAL A 567 -10.09 -17.28 5.31
C VAL A 567 -10.98 -16.57 4.30
N ILE A 568 -12.10 -16.04 4.77
CA ILE A 568 -12.95 -15.09 4.06
C ILE A 568 -12.71 -13.72 4.70
N VAL A 569 -12.17 -12.79 3.92
CA VAL A 569 -11.94 -11.41 4.36
C VAL A 569 -12.96 -10.53 3.66
N ASP A 570 -13.92 -10.04 4.43
CA ASP A 570 -14.92 -9.09 3.95
C ASP A 570 -14.43 -7.66 4.15
N LEU A 571 -14.40 -6.90 3.06
CA LEU A 571 -13.96 -5.50 3.02
C LEU A 571 -15.12 -4.51 2.86
N ASP A 572 -16.36 -4.97 3.00
CA ASP A 572 -17.50 -4.08 3.10
C ASP A 572 -17.31 -3.08 4.25
N GLY A 573 -17.50 -1.79 3.98
CA GLY A 573 -17.26 -0.70 4.94
C GLY A 573 -15.84 -0.13 4.96
N LEU A 574 -14.91 -0.65 4.15
CA LEU A 574 -13.54 -0.13 4.10
C LEU A 574 -13.50 1.28 3.47
N GLU A 575 -13.10 2.28 4.25
CA GLU A 575 -13.07 3.68 3.82
C GLU A 575 -11.65 4.22 3.56
N LEU A 576 -11.52 5.16 2.61
CA LEU A 576 -10.24 5.81 2.30
C LEU A 576 -9.64 6.51 3.53
N LEU A 577 -10.47 7.15 4.37
CA LEU A 577 -9.99 7.91 5.52
C LEU A 577 -9.37 7.02 6.61
N GLN A 578 -9.85 5.78 6.75
CA GLN A 578 -9.26 4.80 7.66
C GLN A 578 -7.82 4.45 7.23
N ILE A 579 -7.60 4.28 5.92
CA ILE A 579 -6.30 3.85 5.36
C ILE A 579 -5.40 5.05 5.02
N ALA A 580 -5.91 6.28 4.96
CA ALA A 580 -5.11 7.45 4.66
C ALA A 580 -4.22 7.90 5.83
N SER A 581 -4.58 7.53 7.07
CA SER A 581 -3.74 7.79 8.25
C SER A 581 -2.36 7.19 8.05
N LYS A 582 -1.32 7.96 8.37
CA LYS A 582 0.07 7.49 8.29
C LYS A 582 0.27 6.33 9.26
N GLU A 583 -0.28 6.47 10.45
CA GLU A 583 -0.13 5.56 11.55
C GLU A 583 -0.82 4.21 11.24
N VAL A 584 -2.01 4.23 10.64
CA VAL A 584 -2.68 3.00 10.15
C VAL A 584 -1.89 2.34 9.01
N ARG A 585 -1.30 3.12 8.10
CA ARG A 585 -0.46 2.59 7.00
C ARG A 585 0.83 1.96 7.48
N GLU A 586 1.35 2.38 8.63
CA GLU A 586 2.52 1.76 9.27
C GLU A 586 2.12 0.53 10.08
N PHE A 587 0.93 0.53 10.69
CA PHE A 587 0.46 -0.59 11.50
C PHE A 587 0.02 -1.82 10.66
N GLY A 588 -0.68 -1.61 9.55
CA GLY A 588 -1.16 -2.71 8.68
C GLY A 588 -0.05 -3.68 8.22
N PRO A 589 1.07 -3.20 7.65
CA PRO A 589 2.25 -4.01 7.32
C PRO A 589 2.77 -4.86 8.47
N ARG A 590 2.82 -4.31 9.69
CA ARG A 590 3.31 -5.03 10.88
C ARG A 590 2.46 -6.27 11.21
N ILE A 591 1.15 -6.21 10.99
CA ILE A 591 0.25 -7.36 11.16
C ILE A 591 0.62 -8.46 10.14
N VAL A 592 0.81 -8.07 8.88
CA VAL A 592 1.17 -9.02 7.81
C VAL A 592 2.56 -9.63 8.05
N GLU A 593 3.52 -8.81 8.45
CA GLU A 593 4.90 -9.22 8.78
C GLU A 593 4.92 -10.23 9.94
N MET A 594 4.15 -9.97 11.01
CA MET A 594 4.01 -10.92 12.11
C MET A 594 3.46 -12.26 11.63
N PHE A 595 2.43 -12.26 10.78
CA PHE A 595 1.84 -13.47 10.24
C PHE A 595 2.85 -14.25 9.38
N ILE A 596 3.51 -13.63 8.41
CA ILE A 596 4.45 -14.33 7.51
C ILE A 596 5.72 -14.82 8.24
N ALA A 597 6.16 -14.11 9.28
CA ALA A 597 7.37 -14.45 10.03
C ALA A 597 7.14 -15.62 10.99
N ASN A 598 5.97 -15.67 11.64
CA ASN A 598 5.71 -16.60 12.75
C ASN A 598 4.70 -17.69 12.44
N TYR A 599 3.86 -17.47 11.42
CA TYR A 599 2.82 -18.38 10.98
C TYR A 599 3.01 -18.80 9.50
N PRO A 600 4.23 -19.19 9.08
CA PRO A 600 4.51 -19.49 7.68
C PRO A 600 3.67 -20.67 7.18
N GLU A 601 3.17 -20.54 5.94
CA GLU A 601 2.40 -21.57 5.23
C GLU A 601 1.12 -22.06 5.95
N LEU A 602 0.60 -21.30 6.92
CA LEU A 602 -0.69 -21.59 7.56
C LEU A 602 -1.90 -21.22 6.69
N LEU A 603 -1.73 -20.25 5.78
CA LEU A 603 -2.80 -19.89 4.84
C LEU A 603 -2.88 -20.94 3.73
N ARG A 604 -4.06 -21.55 3.55
CA ARG A 604 -4.43 -22.39 2.41
C ARG A 604 -5.01 -21.57 1.27
N CYS A 605 -6.00 -20.74 1.58
CA CYS A 605 -6.68 -19.86 0.63
C CYS A 605 -7.29 -18.64 1.36
N ALA A 606 -7.16 -17.45 0.80
CA ALA A 606 -7.87 -16.25 1.27
C ALA A 606 -8.81 -15.75 0.17
N TRP A 607 -10.09 -15.59 0.47
CA TRP A 607 -11.07 -14.96 -0.41
C TRP A 607 -11.39 -13.56 0.09
N ILE A 608 -10.96 -12.56 -0.66
CA ILE A 608 -11.24 -11.15 -0.37
C ILE A 608 -12.52 -10.78 -1.11
N ILE A 609 -13.60 -10.51 -0.36
CA ILE A 609 -14.93 -10.18 -0.88
C ILE A 609 -15.29 -8.73 -0.53
N ASN A 610 -16.23 -8.17 -1.29
CA ASN A 610 -16.67 -6.77 -1.13
C ASN A 610 -15.52 -5.76 -1.20
N ALA A 611 -14.43 -6.11 -1.89
CA ALA A 611 -13.26 -5.25 -2.02
C ALA A 611 -13.62 -3.97 -2.80
N PRO A 612 -13.59 -2.78 -2.17
CA PRO A 612 -13.79 -1.53 -2.91
C PRO A 612 -12.57 -1.21 -3.77
N THR A 613 -12.69 -0.26 -4.71
CA THR A 613 -11.57 0.15 -5.58
C THR A 613 -10.35 0.61 -4.77
N ILE A 614 -10.57 1.19 -3.59
CA ILE A 614 -9.49 1.60 -2.69
C ILE A 614 -8.66 0.43 -2.16
N PHE A 615 -9.17 -0.81 -2.16
CA PHE A 615 -8.38 -1.97 -1.74
C PHE A 615 -7.13 -2.18 -2.60
N GLN A 616 -7.10 -1.71 -3.85
CA GLN A 616 -5.88 -1.75 -4.67
C GLN A 616 -4.71 -1.02 -4.01
N PHE A 617 -4.98 0.02 -3.23
CA PHE A 617 -3.98 0.72 -2.42
C PHE A 617 -3.43 -0.15 -1.29
N VAL A 618 -4.33 -0.78 -0.53
CA VAL A 618 -3.96 -1.73 0.53
C VAL A 618 -3.13 -2.87 -0.05
N TRP A 619 -3.55 -3.41 -1.19
CA TRP A 619 -2.83 -4.47 -1.88
C TRP A 619 -1.43 -4.05 -2.34
N ALA A 620 -1.25 -2.81 -2.82
CA ALA A 620 0.06 -2.29 -3.21
C ALA A 620 1.05 -2.20 -2.01
N ILE A 621 0.53 -2.01 -0.80
CA ILE A 621 1.32 -2.01 0.45
C ILE A 621 1.63 -3.44 0.89
N ILE A 622 0.65 -4.34 0.84
CA ILE A 622 0.78 -5.70 1.35
C ILE A 622 1.56 -6.61 0.39
N ARG A 623 1.35 -6.49 -0.93
CA ARG A 623 1.92 -7.41 -1.94
C ARG A 623 3.45 -7.53 -1.90
N PRO A 624 4.24 -6.47 -1.70
CA PRO A 624 5.70 -6.57 -1.57
C PRO A 624 6.18 -7.39 -0.36
N LEU A 625 5.36 -7.47 0.70
CA LEU A 625 5.65 -8.26 1.90
C LEU A 625 5.39 -9.76 1.68
N LEU A 626 4.62 -10.10 0.64
CA LEU A 626 4.19 -11.48 0.37
C LEU A 626 5.12 -12.17 -0.63
N THR A 627 5.50 -13.41 -0.32
CA THR A 627 6.09 -14.31 -1.31
C THR A 627 5.07 -14.62 -2.42
N ASP A 628 5.54 -14.96 -3.63
CA ASP A 628 4.64 -15.34 -4.73
C ASP A 628 3.72 -16.51 -4.37
N ARG A 629 4.24 -17.45 -3.57
CA ARG A 629 3.47 -18.60 -3.04
C ARG A 629 2.34 -18.17 -2.11
N THR A 630 2.55 -17.17 -1.24
CA THR A 630 1.50 -16.65 -0.36
C THR A 630 0.51 -15.80 -1.16
N ALA A 631 1.02 -14.93 -2.03
CA ALA A 631 0.20 -14.06 -2.87
C ALA A 631 -0.73 -14.86 -3.80
N SER A 632 -0.27 -16.00 -4.35
CA SER A 632 -1.10 -16.86 -5.21
C SER A 632 -2.27 -17.53 -4.50
N LYS A 633 -2.26 -17.58 -3.15
CA LYS A 633 -3.36 -18.12 -2.34
C LYS A 633 -4.45 -17.07 -2.06
N ILE A 634 -4.20 -15.80 -2.39
CA ILE A 634 -5.13 -14.68 -2.15
C ILE A 634 -5.92 -14.41 -3.42
N GLN A 635 -7.24 -14.52 -3.33
CA GLN A 635 -8.18 -14.30 -4.43
C GLN A 635 -9.02 -13.05 -4.15
N ILE A 636 -8.85 -12.03 -4.97
CA ILE A 636 -9.60 -10.76 -4.87
C ILE A 636 -10.82 -10.87 -5.78
N LEU A 637 -12.01 -11.03 -5.19
CA LEU A 637 -13.23 -11.36 -5.93
C LEU A 637 -14.14 -10.15 -6.19
N GLY A 638 -13.74 -8.96 -5.72
CA GLY A 638 -14.47 -7.70 -5.91
C GLY A 638 -15.78 -7.62 -5.10
N SER A 639 -16.68 -6.73 -5.51
CA SER A 639 -17.95 -6.45 -4.81
C SER A 639 -19.18 -7.16 -5.37
N ASN A 640 -19.05 -7.87 -6.49
CA ASN A 640 -20.19 -8.59 -7.07
C ASN A 640 -20.46 -9.88 -6.29
N ARG A 641 -21.60 -9.90 -5.57
CA ARG A 641 -22.06 -11.03 -4.78
C ARG A 641 -22.13 -12.35 -5.52
N ASN A 642 -22.61 -12.34 -6.76
CA ASN A 642 -22.72 -13.56 -7.54
C ASN A 642 -21.33 -14.10 -7.91
N THR A 643 -20.40 -13.20 -8.27
CA THR A 643 -19.03 -13.56 -8.67
C THR A 643 -18.26 -14.26 -7.55
N TRP A 644 -18.30 -13.73 -6.33
CA TRP A 644 -17.63 -14.40 -5.23
C TRP A 644 -18.41 -15.63 -4.73
N ARG A 645 -19.74 -15.64 -4.81
CA ARG A 645 -20.55 -16.81 -4.45
C ARG A 645 -20.31 -18.00 -5.39
N ASP A 646 -20.09 -17.76 -6.67
CA ASP A 646 -19.79 -18.85 -7.61
C ASP A 646 -18.40 -19.47 -7.37
N ASN A 647 -17.48 -18.71 -6.78
CA ASN A 647 -16.13 -19.20 -6.47
C ASN A 647 -16.13 -20.19 -5.30
N TRP A 648 -16.84 -19.88 -4.21
CA TRP A 648 -16.76 -20.72 -3.02
C TRP A 648 -17.65 -21.97 -3.06
N ILE A 649 -18.73 -22.05 -3.84
CA ILE A 649 -19.63 -23.23 -3.86
C ILE A 649 -18.87 -24.45 -4.39
N LYS A 650 -17.84 -24.18 -5.21
CA LYS A 650 -16.87 -25.14 -5.73
C LYS A 650 -15.96 -25.71 -4.64
N ARG A 651 -15.73 -24.99 -3.53
CA ARG A 651 -14.72 -25.30 -2.50
C ARG A 651 -15.30 -25.53 -1.10
N ILE A 652 -16.47 -24.99 -0.80
CA ILE A 652 -17.14 -25.03 0.49
C ILE A 652 -18.60 -25.38 0.24
N ASP A 653 -19.16 -26.24 1.08
CA ASP A 653 -20.58 -26.54 1.03
C ASP A 653 -21.39 -25.33 1.55
N PRO A 654 -22.46 -24.87 0.86
CA PRO A 654 -23.30 -23.78 1.35
C PRO A 654 -23.78 -23.96 2.79
N ASP A 655 -23.98 -25.20 3.24
CA ASP A 655 -24.41 -25.52 4.60
C ASP A 655 -23.34 -25.24 5.67
N ASN A 656 -22.09 -24.99 5.26
CA ASN A 656 -20.99 -24.62 6.15
C ASN A 656 -20.79 -23.09 6.25
N ILE A 657 -21.43 -22.28 5.40
CA ILE A 657 -21.18 -20.82 5.34
C ILE A 657 -22.38 -20.03 5.93
N PRO A 658 -22.12 -19.01 6.78
CA PRO A 658 -23.13 -18.04 7.21
C PRO A 658 -23.88 -17.38 6.05
N SER A 659 -25.19 -17.17 6.20
CA SER A 659 -26.05 -16.50 5.20
C SER A 659 -25.61 -15.06 4.87
N GLN A 660 -24.98 -14.35 5.81
CA GLN A 660 -24.38 -13.03 5.57
C GLN A 660 -23.28 -13.08 4.50
N TYR A 661 -22.55 -14.19 4.47
CA TYR A 661 -21.60 -14.50 3.42
C TYR A 661 -22.38 -15.11 2.24
N GLY A 662 -23.40 -15.92 2.41
CA GLY A 662 -24.26 -16.38 1.30
C GLY A 662 -24.28 -17.88 1.13
N GLY A 663 -23.97 -18.59 2.22
CA GLY A 663 -24.40 -19.96 2.43
C GLY A 663 -25.82 -20.06 3.01
N ALA A 664 -26.14 -21.24 3.52
CA ALA A 664 -27.48 -21.62 3.99
C ALA A 664 -27.64 -21.51 5.51
N ILE A 665 -26.57 -21.23 6.27
CA ILE A 665 -26.64 -21.07 7.73
C ILE A 665 -27.40 -19.77 8.05
N THR A 666 -28.67 -19.90 8.39
CA THR A 666 -29.60 -18.80 8.74
C THR A 666 -29.73 -18.60 10.25
N SER A 667 -29.55 -19.66 11.04
CA SER A 667 -29.28 -19.59 12.46
C SER A 667 -27.85 -20.08 12.68
N CYS A 668 -27.00 -19.27 13.29
CA CYS A 668 -25.77 -19.76 13.89
C CYS A 668 -26.15 -20.60 15.13
N LEU A 669 -26.76 -21.77 14.90
CA LEU A 669 -26.68 -22.89 15.83
C LEU A 669 -25.24 -23.38 15.74
N THR A 670 -24.36 -22.65 16.40
CA THR A 670 -22.93 -22.93 16.48
C THR A 670 -22.76 -24.37 16.91
N PHE A 671 -21.85 -25.08 16.23
CA PHE A 671 -21.26 -26.35 16.64
C PHE A 671 -20.99 -26.34 18.14
N LYS A 672 -21.98 -26.80 18.90
CA LYS A 672 -21.98 -26.93 20.34
C LYS A 672 -21.44 -28.32 20.59
N TYR A 673 -20.39 -28.41 21.39
CA TYR A 673 -19.71 -29.64 21.84
C TYR A 673 -18.79 -30.28 20.78
N GLU A 674 -17.50 -29.93 20.82
CA GLU A 674 -16.40 -30.92 20.75
C GLU A 674 -15.00 -30.31 20.95
N LEU A 675 -14.81 -28.99 20.90
CA LEU A 675 -13.45 -28.42 20.82
C LEU A 675 -13.11 -27.30 21.83
N GLY A 676 -13.91 -27.07 22.87
CA GLY A 676 -13.61 -26.00 23.85
C GLY A 676 -13.68 -24.58 23.25
N TRP A 677 -14.39 -24.43 22.13
CA TRP A 677 -14.73 -23.15 21.53
C TRP A 677 -15.79 -22.47 22.39
N ASP A 678 -15.38 -21.85 23.49
CA ASP A 678 -16.14 -20.71 24.03
C ASP A 678 -15.88 -19.50 23.10
N VAL A 679 -16.20 -19.69 21.82
CA VAL A 679 -16.11 -18.65 20.82
C VAL A 679 -17.34 -17.79 20.95
N LEU A 680 -17.15 -16.67 21.63
CA LEU A 680 -17.18 -15.41 20.94
C LEU A 680 -18.26 -15.31 19.84
N ASN A 681 -19.45 -14.95 20.32
CA ASN A 681 -20.62 -14.51 19.55
C ASN A 681 -21.38 -15.59 18.79
N THR A 682 -22.26 -16.30 19.50
CA THR A 682 -23.57 -16.66 18.95
C THR A 682 -24.38 -15.38 18.73
N TYR A 683 -24.51 -14.93 17.48
CA TYR A 683 -25.49 -13.91 17.11
C TYR A 683 -26.89 -14.51 17.20
N GLU A 684 -27.66 -14.16 18.24
CA GLU A 684 -29.12 -14.18 18.12
C GLU A 684 -29.52 -12.93 17.33
N VAL A 685 -29.91 -13.12 16.06
CA VAL A 685 -30.56 -12.08 15.29
C VAL A 685 -31.96 -11.86 15.90
N PHE A 686 -32.16 -10.70 16.55
CA PHE A 686 -33.50 -10.25 16.89
C PHE A 686 -34.24 -9.95 15.58
N PRO A 687 -35.40 -10.57 15.32
CA PRO A 687 -36.29 -10.11 14.27
C PRO A 687 -36.68 -8.64 14.53
N GLU A 688 -36.68 -7.75 13.52
CA GLU A 688 -37.05 -6.32 13.70
C GLU A 688 -38.41 -6.12 14.38
N ARG A 689 -39.33 -7.08 14.22
CA ARG A 689 -40.64 -7.12 14.90
C ARG A 689 -40.57 -7.17 16.44
N GLU A 690 -39.41 -7.45 17.02
CA GLU A 690 -39.20 -7.51 18.48
C GLU A 690 -38.53 -6.25 19.04
N LEU A 691 -38.24 -5.25 18.20
CA LEU A 691 -37.73 -3.95 18.64
C LEU A 691 -38.88 -3.03 19.03
N GLN A 692 -38.77 -2.42 20.20
CA GLN A 692 -39.65 -1.37 20.69
C GLN A 692 -39.19 -0.02 20.10
N LYS A 693 -40.13 0.79 19.63
CA LYS A 693 -39.85 2.15 19.14
C LYS A 693 -40.22 3.19 20.19
N LEU A 694 -39.31 4.12 20.44
CA LEU A 694 -39.43 5.22 21.38
C LEU A 694 -38.88 6.50 20.73
N VAL A 695 -39.48 7.66 21.04
CA VAL A 695 -38.90 8.95 20.66
C VAL A 695 -38.33 9.62 21.91
N LEU A 696 -37.03 9.87 21.91
CA LEU A 696 -36.30 10.58 22.95
C LEU A 696 -36.19 12.06 22.59
N ASN A 697 -36.84 12.95 23.33
CA ASN A 697 -36.70 14.38 23.05
C ASN A 697 -35.29 14.89 23.39
N ALA A 698 -34.94 16.05 22.85
CA ALA A 698 -33.69 16.73 23.20
C ALA A 698 -33.60 16.95 24.71
N GLY A 699 -32.47 16.60 25.33
CA GLY A 699 -32.26 16.72 26.76
C GLY A 699 -32.79 15.53 27.59
N GLN A 700 -33.41 14.51 26.98
CA GLN A 700 -33.97 13.36 27.69
C GLN A 700 -33.11 12.12 27.59
N ASP A 701 -33.03 11.34 28.65
CA ASP A 701 -32.42 10.00 28.65
C ASP A 701 -33.51 8.94 28.88
N HIS A 702 -33.28 7.73 28.41
CA HIS A 702 -34.16 6.58 28.64
C HIS A 702 -33.39 5.43 29.26
N THR A 703 -33.88 4.91 30.38
CA THR A 703 -33.24 3.83 31.11
C THR A 703 -34.15 2.61 31.18
N VAL A 704 -33.58 1.44 30.96
CA VAL A 704 -34.26 0.15 31.07
C VAL A 704 -33.53 -0.68 32.13
N GLU A 705 -34.25 -1.05 33.19
CA GLU A 705 -33.68 -1.81 34.31
C GLU A 705 -34.05 -3.30 34.22
N PHE A 706 -33.10 -4.16 34.55
CA PHE A 706 -33.24 -5.61 34.57
C PHE A 706 -32.71 -6.14 35.91
N LEU A 707 -33.55 -6.89 36.64
CA LEU A 707 -33.10 -7.64 37.81
C LEU A 707 -32.51 -8.97 37.32
N LEU A 708 -31.20 -9.15 37.47
CA LEU A 708 -30.46 -10.27 36.93
C LEU A 708 -29.73 -11.03 38.02
N GLN A 709 -29.69 -12.34 37.88
CA GLN A 709 -28.92 -13.26 38.72
C GLN A 709 -27.59 -13.58 38.06
N SER A 710 -26.60 -13.91 38.90
CA SER A 710 -25.30 -14.41 38.48
C SER A 710 -25.47 -15.61 37.55
N GLY A 711 -24.76 -15.58 36.42
CA GLY A 711 -24.89 -16.55 35.34
C GLY A 711 -25.97 -16.24 34.31
N GLN A 712 -26.81 -15.21 34.48
CA GLN A 712 -27.73 -14.76 33.42
C GLN A 712 -27.03 -13.82 32.43
N ARG A 713 -27.38 -13.89 31.14
CA ARG A 713 -26.90 -12.98 30.10
C ARG A 713 -27.99 -12.01 29.71
N LEU A 714 -27.66 -10.73 29.70
CA LEU A 714 -28.47 -9.66 29.13
C LEU A 714 -27.95 -9.35 27.72
N THR A 715 -28.83 -9.38 26.73
CA THR A 715 -28.49 -9.04 25.33
C THR A 715 -29.41 -7.93 24.83
N TRP A 716 -28.85 -6.95 24.12
CA TRP A 716 -29.60 -5.82 23.58
C TRP A 716 -29.23 -5.51 22.13
N ASN A 717 -30.20 -4.99 21.40
CA ASN A 717 -30.03 -4.37 20.08
C ASN A 717 -30.68 -2.99 20.09
N PHE A 718 -30.09 -2.00 19.43
CA PHE A 718 -30.76 -0.71 19.22
C PHE A 718 -30.24 0.07 18.00
N ARG A 719 -31.05 0.97 17.47
CA ARG A 719 -30.68 1.95 16.45
C ARG A 719 -31.51 3.20 16.59
N THR A 720 -31.04 4.31 16.04
CA THR A 720 -31.87 5.49 15.82
C THR A 720 -32.32 5.55 14.36
N ASP A 721 -33.40 6.27 14.06
CA ASP A 721 -33.75 6.55 12.66
C ASP A 721 -32.77 7.56 12.05
N ASP A 722 -32.37 8.57 12.83
CA ASP A 722 -31.41 9.61 12.45
C ASP A 722 -30.56 10.04 13.67
N TYR A 723 -29.35 10.54 13.40
CA TYR A 723 -28.36 11.04 14.36
C TYR A 723 -27.80 10.00 15.35
N ASP A 724 -26.72 10.35 16.03
CA ASP A 724 -26.07 9.56 17.08
C ASP A 724 -26.92 9.38 18.35
N ILE A 725 -26.54 8.52 19.29
CA ILE A 725 -27.12 8.45 20.63
C ILE A 725 -26.04 8.06 21.64
N GLY A 726 -26.16 8.50 22.89
CA GLY A 726 -25.28 8.05 23.95
C GLY A 726 -25.77 6.73 24.51
N PHE A 727 -24.88 5.85 24.95
CA PHE A 727 -25.24 4.56 25.52
C PHE A 727 -24.30 4.17 26.67
N SER A 728 -24.86 3.61 27.74
CA SER A 728 -24.10 3.03 28.86
C SER A 728 -24.85 1.87 29.52
N VAL A 729 -24.10 1.04 30.27
CA VAL A 729 -24.65 -0.02 31.13
C VAL A 729 -24.06 0.11 32.53
N SER A 730 -24.91 0.07 33.56
CA SER A 730 -24.48 0.18 34.95
C SER A 730 -25.18 -0.82 35.85
N LEU A 731 -24.51 -1.30 36.89
CA LEU A 731 -25.12 -2.05 38.00
C LEU A 731 -25.46 -1.08 39.13
N LYS A 732 -26.71 -1.11 39.58
CA LYS A 732 -27.18 -0.30 40.70
C LYS A 732 -26.57 -0.83 42.00
N THR A 733 -25.90 0.05 42.75
CA THR A 733 -25.39 -0.25 44.10
C THR A 733 -26.06 0.68 45.12
N GLU A 734 -25.86 0.44 46.42
CA GLU A 734 -26.42 1.27 47.50
C GLU A 734 -25.87 2.71 47.54
N SER A 735 -24.73 2.96 46.88
CA SER A 735 -24.09 4.29 46.85
C SER A 735 -24.16 4.91 45.46
N GLU A 736 -23.29 4.49 44.54
CA GLU A 736 -23.24 4.96 43.16
C GLU A 736 -23.34 3.78 42.16
N PRO A 737 -23.96 3.98 40.98
CA PRO A 737 -24.01 2.94 39.97
C PRO A 737 -22.60 2.54 39.52
N LEU A 738 -22.29 1.24 39.59
CA LEU A 738 -21.05 0.70 39.06
C LEU A 738 -21.16 0.67 37.53
N ASN A 739 -20.34 1.46 36.85
CA ASN A 739 -20.30 1.46 35.38
C ASN A 739 -19.71 0.16 34.86
N ILE A 740 -20.51 -0.58 34.10
CA ILE A 740 -20.10 -1.85 33.46
C ILE A 740 -19.65 -1.56 32.04
N ILE A 741 -20.48 -0.82 31.30
CA ILE A 741 -20.14 -0.26 29.99
C ILE A 741 -20.20 1.24 30.15
N GLY A 742 -19.04 1.88 30.02
CA GLY A 742 -18.91 3.33 30.11
C GLY A 742 -19.72 4.04 29.03
N TYR A 743 -20.09 5.29 29.33
CA TYR A 743 -20.78 6.15 28.38
C TYR A 743 -20.00 6.28 27.07
N SER A 744 -20.66 6.02 25.96
CA SER A 744 -20.13 6.25 24.61
C SER A 744 -21.19 6.86 23.71
N ARG A 745 -20.77 7.73 22.78
CA ARG A 745 -21.65 8.36 21.78
C ARG A 745 -21.51 7.58 20.47
N LEU A 746 -22.61 7.04 19.99
CA LEU A 746 -22.65 6.04 18.93
C LEU A 746 -23.52 6.53 17.78
N ASP A 747 -23.02 6.45 16.54
CA ASP A 747 -23.77 6.76 15.31
C ASP A 747 -24.79 5.64 14.97
N SER A 748 -25.74 5.41 15.88
CA SER A 748 -26.68 4.29 15.80
C SER A 748 -27.72 4.40 14.67
N HIS A 749 -27.75 5.51 13.94
CA HIS A 749 -28.57 5.69 12.74
C HIS A 749 -27.96 5.06 11.49
N LEU A 750 -26.63 4.93 11.47
CA LEU A 750 -25.91 4.29 10.38
C LEU A 750 -25.97 2.76 10.50
N PHE A 751 -25.96 2.24 11.74
CA PHE A 751 -25.91 0.80 12.01
C PHE A 751 -26.67 0.40 13.28
N LEU A 752 -27.30 -0.78 13.25
CA LEU A 752 -27.88 -1.45 14.43
C LEU A 752 -26.78 -1.82 15.43
N GLN A 753 -26.80 -1.16 16.57
CA GLN A 753 -25.95 -1.43 17.72
C GLN A 753 -26.41 -2.69 18.42
N LYS A 754 -25.47 -3.52 18.88
CA LYS A 754 -25.74 -4.79 19.56
C LYS A 754 -24.77 -4.96 20.70
N GLY A 755 -25.20 -5.60 21.78
CA GLY A 755 -24.31 -5.96 22.87
C GLY A 755 -24.88 -7.07 23.73
N THR A 756 -24.00 -7.73 24.47
CA THR A 756 -24.36 -8.75 25.45
C THR A 756 -23.47 -8.61 26.67
N PHE A 757 -24.01 -8.93 27.83
CA PHE A 757 -23.32 -8.86 29.10
C PHE A 757 -23.69 -10.07 29.95
N LEU A 758 -22.70 -10.80 30.43
CA LEU A 758 -22.88 -11.88 31.40
C LEU A 758 -22.86 -11.27 32.80
N CYS A 759 -23.94 -11.50 33.55
CA CYS A 759 -24.07 -11.02 34.91
C CYS A 759 -23.23 -11.92 35.83
N GLU A 760 -22.21 -11.36 36.46
CA GLU A 760 -21.35 -12.08 37.40
C GLU A 760 -21.89 -12.01 38.82
N VAL A 761 -22.64 -10.95 39.13
CA VAL A 761 -23.25 -10.71 40.44
C VAL A 761 -24.75 -10.46 40.30
N ASP A 762 -25.49 -10.92 41.29
CA ASP A 762 -26.92 -10.65 41.43
C ASP A 762 -27.13 -9.14 41.63
N GLY A 763 -28.07 -8.55 40.89
CA GLY A 763 -28.42 -7.15 41.07
C GLY A 763 -29.23 -6.55 39.92
N THR A 764 -29.49 -5.25 40.03
CA THR A 764 -30.25 -4.49 39.03
C THR A 764 -29.31 -3.81 38.05
N TYR A 765 -29.36 -4.25 36.79
CA TYR A 765 -28.57 -3.71 35.69
C TYR A 765 -29.43 -2.73 34.88
N SER A 766 -28.87 -1.57 34.55
CA SER A 766 -29.55 -0.49 33.85
C SER A 766 -28.87 -0.24 32.50
N LEU A 767 -29.64 -0.28 31.41
CA LEU A 767 -29.24 0.19 30.07
C LEU A 767 -29.74 1.62 29.91
N CYS A 768 -28.84 2.56 29.67
CA CYS A 768 -29.18 3.96 29.50
C CYS A 768 -28.90 4.41 28.07
N PHE A 769 -29.93 4.98 27.42
CA PHE A 769 -29.88 5.64 26.13
C PHE A 769 -29.94 7.14 26.36
N HIS A 770 -28.85 7.83 26.07
CA HIS A 770 -28.71 9.24 26.38
C HIS A 770 -29.02 10.13 25.18
N ASN A 771 -29.96 11.05 25.35
CA ASN A 771 -30.15 12.20 24.47
C ASN A 771 -30.02 13.54 25.22
N SER A 772 -29.55 13.50 26.48
CA SER A 772 -29.24 14.65 27.33
C SER A 772 -28.23 15.62 26.74
N PHE A 773 -27.33 15.15 25.87
CA PHE A 773 -26.36 16.02 25.17
C PHE A 773 -26.98 16.81 24.01
N SER A 774 -28.12 16.41 23.47
CA SER A 774 -28.75 17.11 22.34
C SER A 774 -29.57 18.28 22.83
N LYS A 775 -29.33 19.46 22.26
CA LYS A 775 -30.07 20.69 22.61
C LYS A 775 -31.35 20.93 21.81
N PHE A 776 -31.44 20.34 20.60
CA PHE A 776 -32.50 20.67 19.65
C PHE A 776 -33.13 19.46 18.96
N THR A 777 -32.46 18.30 18.97
CA THR A 777 -32.87 17.14 18.17
C THR A 777 -33.47 16.04 19.05
N ALA A 778 -34.73 15.69 18.78
CA ALA A 778 -35.31 14.44 19.23
C ALA A 778 -34.78 13.26 18.40
N LYS A 779 -34.71 12.07 18.99
CA LYS A 779 -34.16 10.86 18.36
C LYS A 779 -35.18 9.73 18.46
N ALA A 780 -35.58 9.16 17.32
CA ALA A 780 -36.41 7.97 17.29
C ALA A 780 -35.53 6.74 17.49
N LEU A 781 -35.53 6.18 18.71
CA LEU A 781 -34.80 4.99 19.12
C LEU A 781 -35.66 3.75 18.88
N MET A 782 -35.12 2.74 18.20
CA MET A 782 -35.65 1.39 18.17
C MET A 782 -34.71 0.48 18.95
N TYR A 783 -35.19 -0.21 19.99
CA TYR A 783 -34.36 -1.07 20.83
C TYR A 783 -35.08 -2.34 21.28
N GLY A 784 -34.35 -3.40 21.60
CA GLY A 784 -34.90 -4.64 22.16
C GLY A 784 -33.89 -5.34 23.05
N CYS A 785 -34.36 -6.00 24.10
CA CYS A 785 -33.52 -6.67 25.10
C CYS A 785 -34.05 -8.08 25.42
N ARG A 786 -33.16 -9.02 25.72
CA ARG A 786 -33.47 -10.39 26.15
C ARG A 786 -32.57 -10.83 27.30
N ILE A 787 -33.12 -11.66 28.17
CA ILE A 787 -32.39 -12.32 29.25
C ILE A 787 -32.36 -13.82 28.95
N THR A 788 -31.17 -14.43 29.00
CA THR A 788 -31.01 -15.88 28.87
C THR A 788 -30.24 -16.42 30.08
N SER A 789 -30.68 -17.54 30.65
CA SER A 789 -29.91 -18.22 31.69
C SER A 789 -28.76 -18.98 31.05
N ALA A 790 -27.53 -18.85 31.56
CA ALA A 790 -26.46 -19.77 31.18
C ALA A 790 -26.84 -21.16 31.69
N GLY A 791 -27.32 -22.02 30.79
CA GLY A 791 -27.67 -23.40 31.14
C GLY A 791 -26.44 -24.14 31.63
N ILE A 792 -26.47 -24.61 32.87
CA ILE A 792 -25.71 -25.77 33.33
C ILE A 792 -26.26 -26.98 32.57
N LYS A 793 -25.57 -27.42 31.52
CA LYS A 793 -25.56 -28.82 31.05
C LYS A 793 -24.25 -29.15 30.35
#